data_AF-A0A6I9QR25-F1
#
_entry.id   AF-A0A6I9QR25-F1
#
_cell.length_a   1.000
_cell.length_b   1.000
_cell.length_c   1.000
_cell.angle_alpha   90.00
_cell.angle_beta   90.00
_cell.angle_gamma   90.00
#
_symmetry.space_group_name_H-M   'P 1'
#
loop_
_entity.id
_entity.type
_entity.pdbx_description
1 polymer ?
#
loop_
_entity_poly.entity_id
_entity_poly.type
_entity_poly.pdbx_seq_one_letter_code
_entity_poly.pdbx_strand_id
1 'polypeptide(L)'
;MRGGGIFGGAEAAAASRSRPQQRRGGWWTQQRQQVVKRRERWLVALGIALHAVYMLSIFDIYFKTPIVHGMDPVPQRISPPAKRLVLFVADGLRADKFFEQESEGKFRAPFLRSVIKDWGRWGVSHARPPTESRPGHVSIIAGFYEDPSAVTKGWKANPVEFDSVFNQSRHTIAFGSPDIVPIFCSNLPHSTWSSYHPDFQDFATDASFLDHWSFDQFRSLVNRSYDDPKLRKLLLQDKLVIFLHLLGCDTNGHAHRPYSSIYLNNVKVVDQIAEGVYNLMESYFKDNQTAYIFTADHGMSDKGSHGDGHPSNTDTPLVAWGAGIKYPRRLIPSSQSDDGFRFVDDHKHDMPTPIEWGLTGIERIDVNQADIAPLMATLVGLPCPVNSVGNLPLSYLRLSEAEEVEAALANAKQILNQFLCKSQLKQSNSLWFKQFKPLANYSYVLSQIEDLIAARDYKAAMKLSQILRSLSLSGLHYFQTYDWLMLMTTVTLGYVGWMVNLILHVLQSYTSFPRNDLWKKNQAFPLGITEQQVYLGGCLLMALFFIMLFLENSPPLYHVYVSMTIFLWTRIFCNYQFLKELWRELCSRTFSSNIKLLTIFVVAIFVLEFLVASFFERKLYTWCFLIVGLLAAIFVLIFIPGKLFLATYVWVACWFISIFTLMPAEIPDNNHLVTASGALIILIGMASRWFDLSSDRDKFWSYIGQFKEQKSCLFLVQALLVALSSAMVWLSTSHRAQKKGLLLVHQLINWSITGISIVLPLFSPTSLLSRLTSIFLGFAPPFLLLSIGYEAIFYSALALVLMGWTLVERANLYMTKDKGSSLHIGNLENSITGSHGERCLQLSDLRIPLIFLVLFNVAFFGTGNFASIASFEISSVYRFITIFSPFLMAALLIFKLFIPFMLVICVFSAITKLIRVSRLGCYFLVILFSDVMTIHFFFLVRNTGSWMEIGNSISHFGIMSAQVVFILILFALTNIYTKDIEIPSLRLSSRKAM
;
A
#
# COMPACT_ATOMS: atom_id res chain seq x y z
N MET A 1 -27.63 -48.46 -73.91
CA MET A 1 -27.94 -47.68 -75.14
C MET A 1 -27.48 -46.25 -74.88
N ARG A 2 -26.62 -45.55 -75.62
CA ARG A 2 -25.80 -45.70 -76.84
C ARG A 2 -24.43 -45.06 -76.48
N GLY A 3 -23.27 -45.65 -76.77
CA GLY A 3 -22.53 -45.56 -78.05
C GLY A 3 -21.83 -44.19 -78.15
N GLY A 4 -20.54 -43.99 -78.42
CA GLY A 4 -19.46 -44.84 -78.94
C GLY A 4 -18.49 -43.90 -79.69
N GLY A 5 -17.22 -43.89 -79.28
CA GLY A 5 -15.98 -43.73 -80.08
C GLY A 5 -15.69 -42.57 -81.06
N ILE A 6 -14.40 -42.20 -81.06
CA ILE A 6 -13.44 -42.08 -82.19
C ILE A 6 -12.75 -40.70 -82.42
N PHE A 7 -11.44 -40.72 -82.13
CA PHE A 7 -10.25 -40.09 -82.74
C PHE A 7 -10.24 -38.69 -83.38
N GLY A 8 -9.19 -37.92 -83.04
CA GLY A 8 -8.58 -36.92 -83.93
C GLY A 8 -7.50 -36.03 -83.31
N GLY A 9 -6.25 -36.17 -83.76
CA GLY A 9 -5.31 -35.05 -83.95
C GLY A 9 -4.37 -34.66 -82.80
N ALA A 10 -3.08 -34.97 -82.97
CA ALA A 10 -1.97 -34.39 -82.22
C ALA A 10 -1.55 -33.06 -82.86
N GLU A 11 -1.28 -32.02 -82.06
CA GLU A 11 -0.11 -31.14 -82.25
C GLU A 11 0.11 -30.22 -81.02
N ALA A 12 1.38 -29.91 -80.78
CA ALA A 12 1.95 -29.51 -79.51
C ALA A 12 1.79 -28.02 -79.16
N ALA A 13 1.51 -27.71 -77.90
CA ALA A 13 1.90 -26.45 -77.28
C ALA A 13 2.20 -26.68 -75.78
N ALA A 14 3.43 -26.37 -75.38
CA ALA A 14 3.97 -26.56 -74.05
C ALA A 14 3.20 -25.75 -73.00
N ALA A 15 2.66 -26.43 -71.97
CA ALA A 15 2.14 -25.80 -70.76
C ALA A 15 2.66 -26.54 -69.52
N SER A 16 3.66 -25.95 -68.88
CA SER A 16 4.18 -26.37 -67.58
C SER A 16 3.07 -26.30 -66.51
N ARG A 17 2.58 -27.46 -66.05
CA ARG A 17 1.69 -27.57 -64.89
C ARG A 17 2.47 -27.32 -63.59
N SER A 18 2.41 -26.10 -63.07
CA SER A 18 2.75 -25.80 -61.68
C SER A 18 1.63 -26.32 -60.75
N ARG A 19 1.90 -27.39 -59.99
CA ARG A 19 1.04 -27.87 -58.90
C ARG A 19 1.03 -26.87 -57.71
N PRO A 20 -0.05 -26.80 -56.91
CA PRO A 20 -0.25 -25.74 -55.92
C PRO A 20 0.51 -26.02 -54.61
N GLN A 21 1.66 -25.37 -54.43
CA GLN A 21 2.39 -25.33 -53.15
C GLN A 21 1.77 -24.36 -52.12
N GLN A 22 0.73 -23.60 -52.51
CA GLN A 22 0.15 -22.50 -51.72
C GLN A 22 -0.84 -22.94 -50.63
N ARG A 23 -1.43 -24.16 -50.71
CA ARG A 23 -2.42 -24.62 -49.71
C ARG A 23 -1.81 -25.26 -48.45
N ARG A 24 -0.57 -25.79 -48.50
CA ARG A 24 0.10 -26.33 -47.30
C ARG A 24 0.62 -25.20 -46.38
N GLY A 25 1.12 -24.09 -46.92
CA GLY A 25 1.66 -22.97 -46.12
C GLY A 25 0.65 -22.33 -45.15
N GLY A 26 -0.62 -22.21 -45.54
CA GLY A 26 -1.67 -21.58 -44.73
C GLY A 26 -2.06 -22.34 -43.45
N TRP A 27 -2.05 -23.68 -43.50
CA TRP A 27 -2.41 -24.54 -42.37
C TRP A 27 -1.36 -24.51 -41.26
N TRP A 28 -0.06 -24.57 -41.62
CA TRP A 28 1.06 -24.47 -40.68
C TRP A 28 1.14 -23.10 -40.00
N THR A 29 0.81 -22.01 -40.70
CA THR A 29 0.76 -20.66 -40.12
C THR A 29 -0.40 -20.49 -39.14
N GLN A 30 -1.59 -21.05 -39.42
CA GLN A 30 -2.73 -21.01 -38.50
C GLN A 30 -2.48 -21.83 -37.22
N GLN A 31 -1.90 -23.02 -37.34
CA GLN A 31 -1.62 -23.89 -36.20
C GLN A 31 -0.56 -23.27 -35.27
N ARG A 32 0.49 -22.65 -35.84
CA ARG A 32 1.50 -21.92 -35.08
C ARG A 32 0.92 -20.70 -34.35
N GLN A 33 -0.05 -20.01 -34.95
CA GLN A 33 -0.74 -18.88 -34.30
C GLN A 33 -1.65 -19.31 -33.16
N GLN A 34 -2.35 -20.43 -33.30
CA GLN A 34 -3.17 -20.98 -32.22
C GLN A 34 -2.31 -21.40 -31.02
N VAL A 35 -1.13 -21.99 -31.26
CA VAL A 35 -0.17 -22.36 -30.21
C VAL A 35 0.37 -21.12 -29.48
N VAL A 36 0.74 -20.06 -30.19
CA VAL A 36 1.23 -18.81 -29.58
C VAL A 36 0.12 -18.15 -28.74
N LYS A 37 -1.10 -18.01 -29.27
CA LYS A 37 -2.24 -17.45 -28.52
C LYS A 37 -2.59 -18.26 -27.27
N ARG A 38 -2.47 -19.59 -27.33
CA ARG A 38 -2.67 -20.46 -26.16
C ARG A 38 -1.58 -20.22 -25.12
N ARG A 39 -0.32 -20.11 -25.55
CA ARG A 39 0.83 -19.82 -24.67
C ARG A 39 0.72 -18.44 -24.01
N GLU A 40 0.28 -17.43 -24.76
CA GLU A 40 0.04 -16.08 -24.24
C GLU A 40 -1.02 -16.07 -23.12
N ARG A 41 -2.17 -16.73 -23.34
CA ARG A 41 -3.23 -16.84 -22.31
C ARG A 41 -2.74 -17.53 -21.04
N TRP A 42 -1.97 -18.61 -21.19
CA TRP A 42 -1.37 -19.29 -20.04
C TRP A 42 -0.35 -18.45 -19.30
N LEU A 43 0.49 -17.68 -20.02
CA LEU A 43 1.44 -16.76 -19.40
C LEU A 43 0.72 -15.67 -18.61
N VAL A 44 -0.34 -15.08 -19.17
CA VAL A 44 -1.15 -14.08 -18.47
C VAL A 44 -1.77 -14.66 -17.20
N ALA A 45 -2.40 -15.83 -17.27
CA ALA A 45 -2.99 -16.50 -16.11
C ALA A 45 -1.93 -16.83 -15.03
N LEU A 46 -0.76 -17.32 -15.46
CA LEU A 46 0.37 -17.59 -14.57
C LEU A 46 0.90 -16.31 -13.91
N GLY A 47 0.98 -15.20 -14.65
CA GLY A 47 1.38 -13.90 -14.13
C GLY A 47 0.42 -13.39 -13.05
N ILE A 48 -0.90 -13.47 -13.28
CA ILE A 48 -1.90 -13.09 -12.26
C ILE A 48 -1.74 -13.94 -11.00
N ALA A 49 -1.63 -15.27 -11.16
CA ALA A 49 -1.46 -16.18 -10.03
C ALA A 49 -0.17 -15.88 -9.25
N LEU A 50 0.94 -15.61 -9.95
CA LEU A 50 2.21 -15.25 -9.34
C LEU A 50 2.12 -14.00 -8.47
N HIS A 51 1.55 -12.94 -9.03
CA HIS A 51 1.44 -11.66 -8.33
C HIS A 51 0.49 -11.76 -7.13
N ALA A 52 -0.63 -12.49 -7.28
CA ALA A 52 -1.53 -12.74 -6.16
C ALA A 52 -0.87 -13.53 -5.03
N VAL A 53 -0.11 -14.58 -5.36
CA VAL A 53 0.60 -15.41 -4.38
C VAL A 53 1.73 -14.61 -3.71
N TYR A 54 2.62 -13.99 -4.48
CA TYR A 54 3.76 -13.26 -3.90
C TYR A 54 3.37 -11.95 -3.22
N MET A 55 2.21 -11.36 -3.54
CA MET A 55 1.67 -10.26 -2.76
C MET A 55 1.42 -10.66 -1.29
N LEU A 56 1.06 -11.92 -1.03
CA LEU A 56 0.86 -12.41 0.34
C LEU A 56 2.19 -12.67 1.09
N SER A 57 3.29 -12.84 0.36
CA SER A 57 4.57 -13.24 0.95
C SER A 57 5.13 -12.24 1.95
N ILE A 58 4.82 -10.94 1.80
CA ILE A 58 5.28 -9.92 2.74
C ILE A 58 4.71 -10.15 4.15
N PHE A 59 3.52 -10.71 4.28
CA PHE A 59 2.93 -11.00 5.58
C PHE A 59 3.66 -12.15 6.27
N ASP A 60 4.03 -13.18 5.52
CA ASP A 60 4.82 -14.31 6.05
C ASP A 60 6.28 -13.94 6.35
N ILE A 61 6.84 -12.94 5.65
CA ILE A 61 8.22 -12.48 5.81
C ILE A 61 8.36 -11.47 6.94
N TYR A 62 7.45 -10.50 7.03
CA TYR A 62 7.59 -9.30 7.85
C TYR A 62 6.59 -9.18 8.99
N PHE A 63 5.40 -9.80 8.86
CA PHE A 63 4.24 -9.57 9.74
C PHE A 63 3.76 -10.87 10.41
N LYS A 64 4.63 -11.46 11.23
CA LYS A 64 4.33 -12.68 11.99
C LYS A 64 3.77 -12.33 13.36
N THR A 65 2.72 -13.05 13.77
CA THR A 65 2.10 -12.86 15.09
C THR A 65 3.13 -12.90 16.23
N PRO A 66 3.09 -11.94 17.16
CA PRO A 66 3.93 -11.97 18.35
C PRO A 66 3.45 -13.02 19.36
N ILE A 67 2.17 -13.40 19.31
CA ILE A 67 1.49 -14.24 20.30
C ILE A 67 2.06 -15.65 20.31
N VAL A 68 2.36 -16.12 21.51
CA VAL A 68 2.78 -17.48 21.84
C VAL A 68 1.73 -18.07 22.77
N HIS A 69 1.43 -19.36 22.59
CA HIS A 69 0.49 -20.10 23.42
C HIS A 69 1.22 -21.20 24.19
N GLY A 70 0.63 -21.66 25.30
CA GLY A 70 1.17 -22.78 26.09
C GLY A 70 2.21 -22.39 27.14
N MET A 71 2.27 -21.12 27.53
CA MET A 71 3.10 -20.67 28.66
C MET A 71 2.27 -20.55 29.93
N ASP A 72 2.89 -20.89 31.05
CA ASP A 72 2.31 -20.65 32.36
C ASP A 72 2.61 -19.20 32.83
N PRO A 73 1.64 -18.52 33.49
CA PRO A 73 1.88 -17.23 34.13
C PRO A 73 2.90 -17.35 35.26
N VAL A 74 3.85 -16.41 35.31
CA VAL A 74 4.87 -16.35 36.37
C VAL A 74 4.34 -15.52 37.54
N PRO A 75 4.10 -16.12 38.73
CA PRO A 75 3.65 -15.38 39.89
C PRO A 75 4.76 -14.46 40.42
N GLN A 76 4.37 -13.31 40.95
CA GLN A 76 5.29 -12.38 41.58
C GLN A 76 5.48 -12.73 43.06
N ARG A 77 6.73 -12.79 43.54
CA ARG A 77 7.08 -13.04 44.95
C ARG A 77 7.12 -11.73 45.77
N ILE A 78 6.04 -10.94 45.68
CA ILE A 78 5.92 -9.66 46.38
C ILE A 78 4.60 -9.59 47.14
N SER A 79 4.52 -8.71 48.15
CA SER A 79 3.24 -8.35 48.74
C SER A 79 2.53 -7.33 47.82
N PRO A 80 1.29 -7.58 47.38
CA PRO A 80 0.57 -6.65 46.50
C PRO A 80 0.44 -5.27 47.14
N PRO A 81 0.95 -4.19 46.50
CA PRO A 81 0.84 -2.84 47.05
C PRO A 81 -0.59 -2.31 47.16
N ALA A 82 -1.49 -2.77 46.28
CA ALA A 82 -2.89 -2.39 46.22
C ALA A 82 -3.78 -3.64 46.15
N LYS A 83 -5.01 -3.53 46.67
CA LYS A 83 -6.06 -4.54 46.45
C LYS A 83 -6.81 -4.31 45.15
N ARG A 84 -6.83 -3.07 44.68
CA ARG A 84 -7.71 -2.60 43.61
C ARG A 84 -6.95 -1.64 42.72
N LEU A 85 -7.17 -1.74 41.42
CA LEU A 85 -6.60 -0.85 40.42
C LEU A 85 -7.72 -0.19 39.62
N VAL A 86 -7.65 1.12 39.41
CA VAL A 86 -8.51 1.86 38.48
C VAL A 86 -7.67 2.34 37.29
N LEU A 87 -8.04 1.92 36.10
CA LEU A 87 -7.46 2.34 34.83
C LEU A 87 -8.44 3.28 34.12
N PHE A 88 -8.01 4.50 33.85
CA PHE A 88 -8.69 5.44 32.97
C PHE A 88 -7.93 5.51 31.65
N VAL A 89 -8.63 5.30 30.54
CA VAL A 89 -8.09 5.54 29.20
C VAL A 89 -8.97 6.59 28.52
N ALA A 90 -8.43 7.79 28.35
CA ALA A 90 -9.05 8.89 27.62
C ALA A 90 -8.67 8.79 26.14
N ASP A 91 -9.49 8.07 25.37
CA ASP A 91 -9.24 7.72 23.97
C ASP A 91 -8.97 8.99 23.14
N GLY A 92 -7.89 9.00 22.35
CA GLY A 92 -7.50 10.13 21.49
C GLY A 92 -6.98 11.38 22.21
N LEU A 93 -6.64 11.32 23.50
CA LEU A 93 -6.10 12.45 24.26
C LEU A 93 -4.60 12.68 24.00
N ARG A 94 -4.27 13.84 23.40
CA ARG A 94 -2.88 14.25 23.17
C ARG A 94 -2.18 14.71 24.45
N ALA A 95 -0.92 14.31 24.64
CA ALA A 95 -0.09 14.75 25.77
C ALA A 95 0.09 16.27 25.81
N ASP A 96 0.35 16.92 24.68
CA ASP A 96 0.55 18.38 24.62
C ASP A 96 -0.69 19.15 25.10
N LYS A 97 -1.89 18.76 24.65
CA LYS A 97 -3.16 19.39 25.05
C LYS A 97 -3.55 19.15 26.49
N PHE A 98 -3.12 18.02 27.04
CA PHE A 98 -3.31 17.69 28.45
C PHE A 98 -2.41 18.54 29.36
N PHE A 99 -1.12 18.69 29.03
CA PHE A 99 -0.14 19.36 29.88
C PHE A 99 -0.02 20.88 29.66
N GLU A 100 -0.32 21.39 28.47
CA GLU A 100 -0.13 22.81 28.13
C GLU A 100 -0.97 23.74 29.02
N GLN A 101 -0.42 24.92 29.29
CA GLN A 101 -1.10 26.00 30.00
C GLN A 101 -2.07 26.74 29.06
N GLU A 102 -3.26 27.10 29.56
CA GLU A 102 -4.19 27.98 28.84
C GLU A 102 -3.68 29.43 28.83
N SER A 103 -4.19 30.24 27.91
CA SER A 103 -3.84 31.67 27.76
C SER A 103 -4.10 32.52 29.01
N GLU A 104 -4.97 32.06 29.93
CA GLU A 104 -5.27 32.73 31.22
C GLU A 104 -4.36 32.26 32.37
N GLY A 105 -3.36 31.43 32.10
CA GLY A 105 -2.47 30.87 33.10
C GLY A 105 -3.06 29.68 33.89
N LYS A 106 -4.30 29.26 33.58
CA LYS A 106 -4.95 28.07 34.14
C LYS A 106 -4.53 26.80 33.38
N PHE A 107 -4.79 25.65 33.98
CA PHE A 107 -4.55 24.34 33.38
C PHE A 107 -5.87 23.58 33.24
N ARG A 108 -6.01 22.79 32.17
CA ARG A 108 -7.27 22.09 31.83
C ARG A 108 -7.58 20.92 32.75
N ALA A 109 -6.55 20.25 33.25
CA ALA A 109 -6.67 19.12 34.16
C ALA A 109 -6.14 19.48 35.57
N PRO A 110 -6.82 20.35 36.34
CA PRO A 110 -6.33 20.80 37.64
C PRO A 110 -6.18 19.68 38.67
N PHE A 111 -7.06 18.68 38.70
CA PHE A 111 -6.95 17.56 39.65
C PHE A 111 -5.75 16.67 39.33
N LEU A 112 -5.62 16.19 38.09
CA LEU A 112 -4.47 15.37 37.69
C LEU A 112 -3.17 16.17 37.79
N ARG A 113 -3.21 17.49 37.59
CA ARG A 113 -2.04 18.36 37.82
C ARG A 113 -1.66 18.46 39.29
N SER A 114 -2.59 18.49 40.24
CA SER A 114 -2.25 18.44 41.67
C SER A 114 -1.67 17.08 42.04
N VAL A 115 -2.23 15.99 41.50
CA VAL A 115 -1.65 14.64 41.62
C VAL A 115 -0.18 14.63 41.18
N ILE A 116 0.12 15.14 39.99
CA ILE A 116 1.50 15.23 39.46
C ILE A 116 2.44 15.99 40.40
N LYS A 117 1.96 17.07 41.00
CA LYS A 117 2.77 17.97 41.83
C LYS A 117 2.99 17.46 43.25
N ASP A 118 1.99 16.79 43.81
CA ASP A 118 1.89 16.59 45.25
C ASP A 118 2.00 15.13 45.67
N TRP A 119 1.43 14.17 44.92
CA TRP A 119 1.33 12.77 45.40
C TRP A 119 1.31 11.66 44.34
N GLY A 120 1.74 11.92 43.10
CA GLY A 120 1.79 10.93 42.03
C GLY A 120 3.11 10.88 41.27
N ARG A 121 3.17 9.97 40.28
CA ARG A 121 4.20 9.91 39.25
C ARG A 121 3.60 10.16 37.88
N TRP A 122 4.42 10.68 36.97
CA TRP A 122 3.93 11.14 35.68
C TRP A 122 5.00 11.07 34.60
N GLY A 123 4.51 11.07 33.36
CA GLY A 123 5.32 11.19 32.17
C GLY A 123 4.48 11.08 30.91
N VAL A 124 5.13 10.70 29.82
CA VAL A 124 4.49 10.38 28.55
C VAL A 124 4.55 8.88 28.32
N SER A 125 3.39 8.34 27.94
CA SER A 125 3.27 6.99 27.42
C SER A 125 3.38 7.05 25.90
N HIS A 126 4.37 6.37 25.34
CA HIS A 126 4.58 6.34 23.89
C HIS A 126 3.82 5.18 23.26
N ALA A 127 2.76 5.51 22.53
CA ALA A 127 2.03 4.59 21.67
C ALA A 127 2.86 4.22 20.45
N ARG A 128 2.68 3.00 19.96
CA ARG A 128 3.30 2.55 18.72
C ARG A 128 2.29 2.55 17.58
N PRO A 129 2.71 2.92 16.37
CA PRO A 129 1.84 2.82 15.21
C PRO A 129 1.52 1.35 14.87
N PRO A 130 0.29 1.02 14.42
CA PRO A 130 -0.83 1.93 14.18
C PRO A 130 -1.41 2.51 15.48
N THR A 131 -1.46 3.84 15.56
CA THR A 131 -2.10 4.54 16.69
C THR A 131 -3.61 4.55 16.48
N GLU A 132 -4.18 3.35 16.48
CA GLU A 132 -5.61 3.07 16.43
C GLU A 132 -6.03 2.59 17.81
N SER A 133 -7.31 2.77 18.17
CA SER A 133 -7.73 2.57 19.56
C SER A 133 -7.44 1.16 20.06
N ARG A 134 -7.73 0.13 19.26
CA ARG A 134 -7.48 -1.25 19.66
C ARG A 134 -5.99 -1.57 19.92
N PRO A 135 -5.06 -1.38 18.97
CA PRO A 135 -3.63 -1.62 19.21
C PRO A 135 -3.09 -0.90 20.46
N GLY A 136 -3.54 0.33 20.71
CA GLY A 136 -3.19 1.08 21.92
C GLY A 136 -3.72 0.40 23.19
N HIS A 137 -4.99 0.02 23.21
CA HIS A 137 -5.59 -0.71 24.33
C HIS A 137 -4.96 -2.09 24.58
N VAL A 138 -4.62 -2.84 23.54
CA VAL A 138 -3.91 -4.13 23.68
C VAL A 138 -2.52 -3.91 24.26
N SER A 139 -1.81 -2.86 23.84
CA SER A 139 -0.53 -2.49 24.41
C SER A 139 -0.66 -2.15 25.90
N ILE A 140 -1.62 -1.32 26.27
CA ILE A 140 -1.85 -0.91 27.67
C ILE A 140 -2.25 -2.09 28.57
N ILE A 141 -3.17 -2.93 28.11
CA ILE A 141 -3.85 -3.94 28.96
C ILE A 141 -3.18 -5.31 28.89
N ALA A 142 -2.61 -5.70 27.75
CA ALA A 142 -1.94 -6.99 27.55
C ALA A 142 -0.40 -6.88 27.41
N GLY A 143 0.13 -5.67 27.21
CA GLY A 143 1.57 -5.42 27.26
C GLY A 143 2.35 -5.88 26.03
N PHE A 144 1.70 -6.02 24.88
CA PHE A 144 2.35 -6.34 23.61
C PHE A 144 1.75 -5.53 22.46
N TYR A 145 2.50 -5.41 21.38
CA TYR A 145 2.10 -4.67 20.19
C TYR A 145 1.48 -5.61 19.17
N GLU A 146 0.24 -5.33 18.75
CA GLU A 146 -0.40 -6.14 17.71
C GLU A 146 0.31 -5.98 16.36
N ASP A 147 0.35 -7.08 15.61
CA ASP A 147 0.98 -7.12 14.30
C ASP A 147 0.05 -6.56 13.21
N PRO A 148 0.59 -5.86 12.20
CA PRO A 148 -0.14 -5.32 11.04
C PRO A 148 -1.10 -6.30 10.34
N SER A 149 -0.87 -7.62 10.43
CA SER A 149 -1.73 -8.65 9.85
C SER A 149 -3.19 -8.62 10.35
N ALA A 150 -3.46 -8.06 11.53
CA ALA A 150 -4.81 -7.86 12.05
C ALA A 150 -5.64 -6.81 11.27
N VAL A 151 -5.01 -6.03 10.38
CA VAL A 151 -5.69 -5.11 9.44
C VAL A 151 -6.70 -5.83 8.54
N THR A 152 -6.47 -7.12 8.24
CA THR A 152 -7.37 -7.93 7.40
C THR A 152 -8.76 -8.12 8.03
N LYS A 153 -8.89 -7.92 9.34
CA LYS A 153 -10.18 -7.91 10.06
C LYS A 153 -10.62 -6.50 10.48
N GLY A 154 -10.00 -5.46 9.90
CA GLY A 154 -10.29 -4.06 10.18
C GLY A 154 -10.08 -3.67 11.64
N TRP A 155 -9.25 -4.40 12.39
CA TRP A 155 -9.01 -4.21 13.82
C TRP A 155 -10.27 -4.37 14.71
N LYS A 156 -11.42 -4.77 14.19
CA LYS A 156 -12.69 -4.82 14.94
C LYS A 156 -12.97 -6.13 15.69
N ALA A 157 -12.18 -7.18 15.46
CA ALA A 157 -12.43 -8.50 16.05
C ALA A 157 -11.13 -9.22 16.41
N ASN A 158 -11.08 -9.92 17.55
CA ASN A 158 -9.91 -10.69 17.96
C ASN A 158 -9.62 -11.81 16.96
N PRO A 159 -8.48 -11.77 16.23
CA PRO A 159 -8.11 -12.85 15.35
C PRO A 159 -7.65 -14.09 16.14
N VAL A 160 -7.15 -13.87 17.37
CA VAL A 160 -6.57 -14.87 18.28
C VAL A 160 -6.85 -14.41 19.72
N GLU A 161 -7.17 -15.34 20.62
CA GLU A 161 -7.31 -15.04 22.05
C GLU A 161 -5.94 -14.79 22.68
N PHE A 162 -5.83 -13.77 23.52
CA PHE A 162 -4.61 -13.44 24.24
C PHE A 162 -4.92 -13.12 25.70
N ASP A 163 -3.91 -13.34 26.54
CA ASP A 163 -3.95 -13.03 27.97
C ASP A 163 -3.73 -11.54 28.23
N SER A 164 -4.28 -11.03 29.31
CA SER A 164 -4.22 -9.61 29.68
C SER A 164 -4.31 -9.43 31.20
N VAL A 165 -4.08 -8.21 31.68
CA VAL A 165 -4.24 -7.91 33.12
C VAL A 165 -5.65 -8.24 33.61
N PHE A 166 -6.67 -8.11 32.75
CA PHE A 166 -8.06 -8.43 33.10
C PHE A 166 -8.29 -9.94 33.22
N ASN A 167 -7.60 -10.75 32.41
CA ASN A 167 -7.65 -12.21 32.51
C ASN A 167 -7.01 -12.71 33.79
N GLN A 168 -5.91 -12.08 34.22
CA GLN A 168 -5.18 -12.43 35.45
C GLN A 168 -5.86 -11.89 36.73
N SER A 169 -6.77 -10.92 36.61
CA SER A 169 -7.47 -10.34 37.76
C SER A 169 -8.43 -11.35 38.41
N ARG A 170 -8.81 -11.10 39.67
CA ARG A 170 -9.87 -11.90 40.30
C ARG A 170 -11.25 -11.53 39.76
N HIS A 171 -11.46 -10.26 39.50
CA HIS A 171 -12.66 -9.74 38.86
C HIS A 171 -12.35 -8.44 38.13
N THR A 172 -12.98 -8.22 36.97
CA THR A 172 -12.83 -7.01 36.17
C THR A 172 -14.17 -6.27 36.06
N ILE A 173 -14.18 -4.96 36.33
CA ILE A 173 -15.33 -4.09 36.08
C ILE A 173 -14.98 -3.15 34.93
N ALA A 174 -15.78 -3.10 33.86
CA ALA A 174 -15.44 -2.31 32.68
C ALA A 174 -16.64 -1.56 32.09
N PHE A 175 -16.49 -0.25 31.82
CA PHE A 175 -17.54 0.57 31.20
C PHE A 175 -16.99 1.48 30.11
N GLY A 176 -17.71 1.60 28.99
CA GLY A 176 -17.45 2.56 27.93
C GLY A 176 -17.82 2.07 26.53
N SER A 177 -16.90 2.23 25.56
CA SER A 177 -17.22 2.04 24.14
C SER A 177 -17.59 0.59 23.78
N PRO A 178 -18.64 0.37 22.94
CA PRO A 178 -18.97 -0.94 22.40
C PRO A 178 -17.89 -1.51 21.48
N ASP A 179 -16.95 -0.69 21.00
CA ASP A 179 -15.84 -1.14 20.15
C ASP A 179 -14.64 -1.65 20.94
N ILE A 180 -14.51 -1.31 22.24
CA ILE A 180 -13.33 -1.63 23.05
C ILE A 180 -13.66 -2.57 24.22
N VAL A 181 -14.68 -2.26 25.02
CA VAL A 181 -14.98 -3.05 26.23
C VAL A 181 -15.25 -4.53 25.91
N PRO A 182 -16.05 -4.88 24.87
CA PRO A 182 -16.29 -6.27 24.54
C PRO A 182 -15.04 -7.04 24.10
N ILE A 183 -14.00 -6.38 23.56
CA ILE A 183 -12.76 -7.03 23.11
C ILE A 183 -12.11 -7.80 24.26
N PHE A 184 -12.11 -7.23 25.46
CA PHE A 184 -11.46 -7.82 26.64
C PHE A 184 -12.45 -8.55 27.56
N CYS A 185 -13.72 -8.15 27.58
CA CYS A 185 -14.66 -8.62 28.60
C CYS A 185 -15.72 -9.60 28.09
N SER A 186 -16.02 -9.67 26.79
CA SER A 186 -17.12 -10.51 26.27
C SER A 186 -16.90 -12.00 26.53
N ASN A 187 -15.66 -12.46 26.43
CA ASN A 187 -15.25 -13.84 26.70
C ASN A 187 -14.64 -14.02 28.10
N LEU A 188 -14.75 -13.03 29.00
CA LEU A 188 -14.16 -13.06 30.33
C LEU A 188 -15.22 -13.36 31.40
N PRO A 189 -15.29 -14.59 31.96
CA PRO A 189 -16.39 -14.99 32.85
C PRO A 189 -16.43 -14.20 34.16
N HIS A 190 -15.26 -13.84 34.71
CA HIS A 190 -15.12 -13.05 35.93
C HIS A 190 -15.09 -11.55 35.64
N SER A 191 -16.10 -11.07 34.91
CA SER A 191 -16.24 -9.66 34.58
C SER A 191 -17.65 -9.11 34.79
N THR A 192 -17.75 -7.81 35.03
CA THR A 192 -19.00 -7.05 35.04
C THR A 192 -18.81 -5.85 34.15
N TRP A 193 -19.48 -5.83 33.02
CA TRP A 193 -19.27 -4.78 32.02
C TRP A 193 -20.55 -4.36 31.34
N SER A 194 -20.52 -3.15 30.79
CA SER A 194 -21.59 -2.60 29.96
C SER A 194 -21.00 -1.59 28.98
N SER A 195 -21.65 -1.45 27.82
CA SER A 195 -21.34 -0.42 26.85
C SER A 195 -22.59 0.35 26.45
N TYR A 196 -22.44 1.63 26.09
CA TYR A 196 -23.54 2.39 25.48
C TYR A 196 -23.87 1.86 24.07
N HIS A 197 -25.02 2.28 23.54
CA HIS A 197 -25.45 1.88 22.20
C HIS A 197 -24.53 2.51 21.12
N PRO A 198 -24.15 1.79 20.06
CA PRO A 198 -23.28 2.33 18.99
C PRO A 198 -23.79 3.63 18.38
N ASP A 199 -25.11 3.79 18.25
CA ASP A 199 -25.75 5.00 17.71
C ASP A 199 -25.47 6.28 18.53
N PHE A 200 -24.94 6.17 19.74
CA PHE A 200 -24.56 7.33 20.55
C PHE A 200 -23.24 7.96 20.08
N GLN A 201 -22.46 7.28 19.22
CA GLN A 201 -21.25 7.82 18.61
C GLN A 201 -21.59 8.75 17.42
N ASP A 202 -22.31 9.84 17.67
CA ASP A 202 -22.63 10.85 16.65
C ASP A 202 -21.59 11.97 16.60
N PHE A 203 -20.78 11.96 15.54
CA PHE A 203 -19.73 12.96 15.26
C PHE A 203 -20.27 14.38 14.99
N ALA A 204 -21.59 14.60 14.94
CA ALA A 204 -22.17 15.93 14.79
C ALA A 204 -22.37 16.69 16.12
N THR A 205 -22.15 16.03 17.27
CA THR A 205 -22.46 16.56 18.60
C THR A 205 -21.26 16.49 19.54
N ASP A 206 -21.28 17.26 20.63
CA ASP A 206 -20.28 17.17 21.69
C ASP A 206 -20.34 15.80 22.36
N ALA A 207 -19.27 15.02 22.21
CA ALA A 207 -19.21 13.63 22.65
C ALA A 207 -18.83 13.44 24.13
N SER A 208 -18.63 14.51 24.91
CA SER A 208 -18.25 14.42 26.32
C SER A 208 -19.24 13.65 27.20
N PHE A 209 -20.51 13.54 26.79
CA PHE A 209 -21.51 12.75 27.49
C PHE A 209 -21.19 11.23 27.50
N LEU A 210 -20.41 10.74 26.54
CA LEU A 210 -19.97 9.34 26.50
C LEU A 210 -19.03 9.02 27.67
N ASP A 211 -18.21 10.00 28.08
CA ASP A 211 -17.30 9.87 29.22
C ASP A 211 -18.09 9.87 30.54
N HIS A 212 -19.07 10.79 30.65
CA HIS A 212 -20.00 10.83 31.78
C HIS A 212 -20.78 9.53 31.93
N TRP A 213 -21.21 8.91 30.82
CA TRP A 213 -21.91 7.63 30.86
C TRP A 213 -21.08 6.54 31.56
N SER A 214 -19.79 6.42 31.22
CA SER A 214 -18.89 5.44 31.85
C SER A 214 -18.78 5.67 33.36
N PHE A 215 -18.65 6.94 33.76
CA PHE A 215 -18.62 7.31 35.18
C PHE A 215 -19.93 7.01 35.90
N ASP A 216 -21.07 7.34 35.29
CA ASP A 216 -22.40 7.15 35.87
C ASP A 216 -22.73 5.66 36.05
N GLN A 217 -22.33 4.80 35.10
CA GLN A 217 -22.46 3.34 35.25
C GLN A 217 -21.65 2.83 36.44
N PHE A 218 -20.41 3.30 36.59
CA PHE A 218 -19.57 2.91 37.72
C PHE A 218 -20.15 3.41 39.05
N ARG A 219 -20.58 4.67 39.11
CA ARG A 219 -21.23 5.26 40.28
C ARG A 219 -22.51 4.50 40.66
N SER A 220 -23.33 4.16 39.67
CA SER A 220 -24.54 3.35 39.86
C SER A 220 -24.21 1.96 40.43
N LEU A 221 -23.15 1.31 39.93
CA LEU A 221 -22.68 0.03 40.44
C LEU A 221 -22.24 0.13 41.91
N VAL A 222 -21.44 1.14 42.27
CA VAL A 222 -21.02 1.37 43.67
C VAL A 222 -22.24 1.66 44.55
N ASN A 223 -23.19 2.48 44.10
CA ASN A 223 -24.40 2.77 44.87
C ASN A 223 -25.26 1.51 45.11
N ARG A 224 -25.46 0.67 44.10
CA ARG A 224 -26.21 -0.59 44.26
C ARG A 224 -25.55 -1.56 45.24
N SER A 225 -24.23 -1.45 45.44
CA SER A 225 -23.52 -2.30 46.38
C SER A 225 -23.88 -2.05 47.85
N TYR A 226 -24.49 -0.90 48.18
CA TYR A 226 -25.01 -0.68 49.53
C TYR A 226 -26.19 -1.61 49.85
N ASP A 227 -26.99 -1.94 48.83
CA ASP A 227 -28.20 -2.76 48.96
C ASP A 227 -28.00 -4.22 48.54
N ASP A 228 -27.01 -4.52 47.68
CA ASP A 228 -26.68 -5.87 47.22
C ASP A 228 -25.42 -6.43 47.94
N PRO A 229 -25.60 -7.36 48.91
CA PRO A 229 -24.48 -7.95 49.64
C PRO A 229 -23.51 -8.74 48.76
N LYS A 230 -23.97 -9.32 47.64
CA LYS A 230 -23.10 -10.06 46.72
C LYS A 230 -22.18 -9.11 45.97
N LEU A 231 -22.73 -8.00 45.47
CA LEU A 231 -21.96 -6.95 44.81
C LEU A 231 -20.98 -6.29 45.77
N ARG A 232 -21.40 -6.02 47.01
CA ARG A 232 -20.49 -5.54 48.06
C ARG A 232 -19.33 -6.49 48.31
N LYS A 233 -19.62 -7.79 48.46
CA LYS A 233 -18.59 -8.81 48.68
C LYS A 233 -17.61 -8.87 47.52
N LEU A 234 -18.09 -8.71 46.28
CA LEU A 234 -17.26 -8.66 45.07
C LEU A 234 -16.34 -7.44 45.07
N LEU A 235 -16.87 -6.24 45.37
CA LEU A 235 -16.07 -5.01 45.42
C LEU A 235 -14.98 -5.02 46.49
N LEU A 236 -15.20 -5.72 47.61
CA LEU A 236 -14.24 -5.85 48.71
C LEU A 236 -13.12 -6.89 48.47
N GLN A 237 -13.13 -7.59 47.34
CA GLN A 237 -12.09 -8.57 47.03
C GLN A 237 -10.75 -7.89 46.68
N ASP A 238 -9.67 -8.65 46.84
CA ASP A 238 -8.35 -8.29 46.30
C ASP A 238 -8.27 -8.60 44.81
N LYS A 239 -7.26 -8.03 44.13
CA LYS A 239 -7.00 -8.22 42.70
C LYS A 239 -8.16 -7.78 41.81
N LEU A 240 -8.89 -6.74 42.24
CA LEU A 240 -9.98 -6.13 41.48
C LEU A 240 -9.41 -5.11 40.50
N VAL A 241 -9.79 -5.19 39.23
CA VAL A 241 -9.43 -4.21 38.21
C VAL A 241 -10.68 -3.50 37.71
N ILE A 242 -10.65 -2.17 37.70
CA ILE A 242 -11.73 -1.31 37.22
C ILE A 242 -11.20 -0.55 36.01
N PHE A 243 -11.89 -0.65 34.88
CA PHE A 243 -11.53 -0.01 33.62
C PHE A 243 -12.64 0.93 33.16
N LEU A 244 -12.29 2.21 33.02
CA LEU A 244 -13.17 3.23 32.48
C LEU A 244 -12.61 3.72 31.16
N HIS A 245 -13.30 3.36 30.09
CA HIS A 245 -13.01 3.81 28.74
C HIS A 245 -13.77 5.12 28.46
N LEU A 246 -13.03 6.19 28.17
CA LEU A 246 -13.54 7.54 27.97
C LEU A 246 -13.30 7.95 26.51
N LEU A 247 -14.32 7.83 25.65
CA LEU A 247 -14.24 8.01 24.18
C LEU A 247 -14.34 9.48 23.72
N GLY A 248 -14.77 10.39 24.59
CA GLY A 248 -15.18 11.75 24.21
C GLY A 248 -14.10 12.56 23.52
N CYS A 249 -12.82 12.41 23.93
CA CYS A 249 -11.71 13.14 23.31
C CYS A 249 -11.49 12.72 21.85
N ASP A 250 -11.45 11.41 21.54
CA ASP A 250 -11.29 10.90 20.18
C ASP A 250 -12.42 11.38 19.25
N THR A 251 -13.67 11.19 19.67
CA THR A 251 -14.85 11.56 18.86
C THR A 251 -14.87 13.07 18.58
N ASN A 252 -14.62 13.90 19.60
CA ASN A 252 -14.50 15.35 19.45
C ASN A 252 -13.27 15.75 18.62
N GLY A 253 -12.18 14.98 18.67
CA GLY A 253 -10.97 15.19 17.88
C GLY A 253 -11.22 14.98 16.38
N HIS A 254 -11.87 13.89 15.99
CA HIS A 254 -12.29 13.62 14.61
C HIS A 254 -13.25 14.69 14.09
N ALA A 255 -14.30 14.98 14.87
CA ALA A 255 -15.37 15.91 14.49
C ALA A 255 -14.94 17.38 14.42
N HIS A 256 -14.18 17.83 15.42
CA HIS A 256 -13.94 19.25 15.67
C HIS A 256 -12.47 19.67 15.64
N ARG A 257 -11.52 18.72 15.52
CA ARG A 257 -10.07 18.93 15.57
C ARG A 257 -9.54 19.16 17.00
N PRO A 258 -8.29 18.76 17.30
CA PRO A 258 -7.73 18.78 18.66
C PRO A 258 -7.43 20.17 19.25
N TYR A 259 -7.52 21.23 18.44
CA TYR A 259 -7.39 22.62 18.90
C TYR A 259 -8.74 23.31 19.11
N SER A 260 -9.86 22.63 18.85
CA SER A 260 -11.18 23.21 19.09
C SER A 260 -11.49 23.36 20.57
N SER A 261 -12.31 24.35 20.91
CA SER A 261 -12.78 24.52 22.29
C SER A 261 -13.55 23.30 22.81
N ILE A 262 -14.24 22.55 21.93
CA ILE A 262 -14.99 21.35 22.30
C ILE A 262 -14.02 20.24 22.76
N TYR A 263 -13.01 19.92 21.95
CA TYR A 263 -11.97 18.95 22.34
C TYR A 263 -11.24 19.37 23.63
N LEU A 264 -10.83 20.65 23.71
CA LEU A 264 -10.12 21.18 24.88
C LEU A 264 -10.99 21.19 26.16
N ASN A 265 -12.30 21.41 26.04
CA ASN A 265 -13.23 21.29 27.16
C ASN A 265 -13.43 19.83 27.57
N ASN A 266 -13.37 18.88 26.64
CA ASN A 266 -13.42 17.44 26.95
C ASN A 266 -12.24 17.00 27.85
N VAL A 267 -11.07 17.64 27.71
CA VAL A 267 -9.92 17.43 28.63
C VAL A 267 -10.29 17.77 30.08
N LYS A 268 -11.11 18.82 30.28
CA LYS A 268 -11.60 19.20 31.62
C LYS A 268 -12.60 18.18 32.15
N VAL A 269 -13.43 17.61 31.27
CA VAL A 269 -14.40 16.57 31.63
C VAL A 269 -13.71 15.30 32.12
N VAL A 270 -12.68 14.81 31.42
CA VAL A 270 -11.96 13.60 31.85
C VAL A 270 -11.19 13.81 33.16
N ASP A 271 -10.69 15.02 33.45
CA ASP A 271 -10.10 15.38 34.75
C ASP A 271 -11.14 15.34 35.88
N GLN A 272 -12.32 15.91 35.66
CA GLN A 272 -13.43 15.88 36.62
C GLN A 272 -13.93 14.46 36.90
N ILE A 273 -13.95 13.60 35.87
CA ILE A 273 -14.30 12.18 36.04
C ILE A 273 -13.24 11.46 36.88
N ALA A 274 -11.95 11.70 36.62
CA ALA A 274 -10.87 11.13 37.42
C ALA A 274 -10.97 11.55 38.90
N GLU A 275 -11.25 12.83 39.16
CA GLU A 275 -11.50 13.36 40.51
C GLU A 275 -12.74 12.71 41.16
N GLY A 276 -13.84 12.63 40.42
CA GLY A 276 -15.10 12.03 40.88
C GLY A 276 -14.96 10.57 41.27
N VAL A 277 -14.25 9.78 40.46
CA VAL A 277 -13.96 8.37 40.76
C VAL A 277 -13.01 8.24 41.94
N TYR A 278 -11.96 9.06 42.02
CA TYR A 278 -11.06 9.08 43.17
C TYR A 278 -11.85 9.31 44.47
N ASN A 279 -12.66 10.36 44.53
CA ASN A 279 -13.48 10.69 45.70
C ASN A 279 -14.49 9.58 46.04
N LEU A 280 -15.13 8.97 45.03
CA LEU A 280 -16.07 7.87 45.23
C LEU A 280 -15.38 6.64 45.84
N MET A 281 -14.20 6.28 45.33
CA MET A 281 -13.45 5.11 45.77
C MET A 281 -12.90 5.30 47.19
N GLU A 282 -12.26 6.43 47.45
CA GLU A 282 -11.65 6.69 48.76
C GLU A 282 -12.72 6.89 49.85
N SER A 283 -13.91 7.42 49.50
CA SER A 283 -15.04 7.49 50.44
C SER A 283 -15.70 6.13 50.72
N TYR A 284 -15.75 5.23 49.74
CA TYR A 284 -16.37 3.91 49.89
C TYR A 284 -15.48 2.91 50.66
N PHE A 285 -14.19 2.80 50.29
CA PHE A 285 -13.31 1.75 50.84
C PHE A 285 -12.57 2.18 52.11
N LYS A 286 -12.12 3.44 52.20
CA LYS A 286 -11.38 4.01 53.34
C LYS A 286 -10.21 3.16 53.84
N ASP A 287 -9.55 2.42 52.95
CA ASP A 287 -8.45 1.50 53.28
C ASP A 287 -7.09 1.93 52.71
N ASN A 288 -7.05 2.98 51.88
CA ASN A 288 -5.86 3.42 51.14
C ASN A 288 -5.21 2.29 50.32
N GLN A 289 -5.98 1.32 49.83
CA GLN A 289 -5.49 0.19 49.01
C GLN A 289 -5.93 0.26 47.55
N THR A 290 -6.20 1.47 47.03
CA THR A 290 -6.45 1.74 45.61
C THR A 290 -5.20 2.25 44.92
N ALA A 291 -4.84 1.68 43.77
CA ALA A 291 -3.94 2.33 42.81
C ALA A 291 -4.75 2.87 41.62
N TYR A 292 -4.28 3.97 41.03
CA TYR A 292 -4.92 4.63 39.89
C TYR A 292 -3.89 4.88 38.79
N ILE A 293 -4.30 4.67 37.54
CA ILE A 293 -3.52 5.00 36.35
C ILE A 293 -4.45 5.72 35.36
N PHE A 294 -4.04 6.91 34.92
CA PHE A 294 -4.68 7.68 33.88
C PHE A 294 -3.74 7.76 32.67
N THR A 295 -4.23 7.37 31.50
CA THR A 295 -3.50 7.45 30.24
C THR A 295 -4.41 7.65 29.03
N ALA A 296 -3.84 7.64 27.84
CA ALA A 296 -4.55 7.47 26.57
C ALA A 296 -3.89 6.41 25.69
N ASP A 297 -4.69 5.83 24.80
CA ASP A 297 -4.31 4.81 23.81
C ASP A 297 -3.63 5.41 22.57
N HIS A 298 -3.99 6.63 22.17
CA HIS A 298 -3.28 7.45 21.20
C HIS A 298 -3.62 8.94 21.36
N GLY A 299 -2.87 9.77 20.64
CA GLY A 299 -3.23 11.16 20.38
C GLY A 299 -3.91 11.34 19.02
N MET A 300 -3.72 12.48 18.38
CA MET A 300 -4.37 12.83 17.12
C MET A 300 -3.63 13.96 16.40
N SER A 301 -3.57 13.90 15.07
CA SER A 301 -2.97 14.96 14.25
C SER A 301 -3.85 16.21 14.30
N ASP A 302 -3.29 17.35 13.89
CA ASP A 302 -4.05 18.60 13.82
C ASP A 302 -5.28 18.49 12.90
N LYS A 303 -5.30 17.53 11.97
CA LYS A 303 -6.45 17.26 11.11
C LYS A 303 -7.55 16.45 11.80
N GLY A 304 -7.43 16.10 13.08
CA GLY A 304 -8.41 15.21 13.69
C GLY A 304 -8.38 13.83 13.04
N SER A 305 -7.19 13.31 12.76
CA SER A 305 -6.97 11.95 12.27
C SER A 305 -5.76 11.36 12.99
N HIS A 306 -5.79 10.07 13.25
CA HIS A 306 -4.72 9.31 13.88
C HIS A 306 -4.37 8.10 13.00
N GLY A 307 -3.38 7.33 13.43
CA GLY A 307 -2.96 6.08 12.82
C GLY A 307 -1.47 6.07 12.53
N ASP A 308 -0.84 7.23 12.27
CA ASP A 308 0.58 7.36 11.95
C ASP A 308 1.51 7.46 13.18
N GLY A 309 2.79 7.74 12.98
CA GLY A 309 3.83 7.80 14.02
C GLY A 309 4.32 9.21 14.35
N HIS A 310 3.54 10.23 14.01
CA HIS A 310 3.82 11.59 14.43
C HIS A 310 3.69 11.70 15.96
N PRO A 311 4.55 12.47 16.66
CA PRO A 311 4.48 12.62 18.12
C PRO A 311 3.11 13.04 18.65
N SER A 312 2.35 13.85 17.91
CA SER A 312 0.97 14.20 18.29
C SER A 312 0.01 13.00 18.36
N ASN A 313 0.34 11.90 17.68
CA ASN A 313 -0.42 10.66 17.65
C ASN A 313 0.13 9.63 18.63
N THR A 314 1.46 9.63 18.85
CA THR A 314 2.11 8.63 19.68
C THR A 314 2.30 9.05 21.13
N ASP A 315 2.36 10.35 21.44
CA ASP A 315 2.62 10.83 22.79
C ASP A 315 1.30 11.01 23.55
N THR A 316 1.05 10.13 24.52
CA THR A 316 -0.12 10.18 25.41
C THR A 316 0.28 10.54 26.83
N PRO A 317 -0.58 11.25 27.60
CA PRO A 317 -0.27 11.58 28.98
C PRO A 317 -0.25 10.30 29.84
N LEU A 318 0.61 10.23 30.85
CA LEU A 318 0.58 9.17 31.86
C LEU A 318 0.66 9.77 33.26
N VAL A 319 -0.31 9.47 34.11
CA VAL A 319 -0.33 9.86 35.53
C VAL A 319 -0.73 8.65 36.36
N ALA A 320 0.05 8.33 37.40
CA ALA A 320 -0.26 7.25 38.34
C ALA A 320 -0.18 7.74 39.78
N TRP A 321 -1.08 7.26 40.64
CA TRP A 321 -1.13 7.64 42.06
C TRP A 321 -1.83 6.58 42.92
N GLY A 322 -1.80 6.79 44.24
CA GLY A 322 -2.40 5.90 45.23
C GLY A 322 -1.44 4.86 45.77
N ALA A 323 -1.98 3.73 46.23
CA ALA A 323 -1.26 2.65 46.87
C ALA A 323 -0.17 2.08 45.96
N GLY A 324 1.05 1.94 46.49
CA GLY A 324 2.19 1.39 45.75
C GLY A 324 2.86 2.34 44.75
N ILE A 325 2.43 3.60 44.63
CA ILE A 325 3.05 4.59 43.74
C ILE A 325 4.03 5.49 44.51
N LYS A 326 5.17 5.83 43.90
CA LYS A 326 6.17 6.77 44.45
C LYS A 326 5.63 8.21 44.46
N TYR A 327 6.13 9.06 45.37
CA TYR A 327 5.82 10.50 45.37
C TYR A 327 6.62 11.26 44.29
N PRO A 328 6.18 12.47 43.90
CA PRO A 328 6.90 13.32 42.95
C PRO A 328 8.34 13.59 43.42
N ARG A 329 9.29 13.48 42.49
CA ARG A 329 10.70 13.83 42.75
C ARG A 329 11.00 15.18 42.09
N ARG A 330 11.54 16.12 42.86
CA ARG A 330 12.04 17.39 42.33
C ARG A 330 13.41 17.19 41.69
N LEU A 331 13.61 17.72 40.49
CA LEU A 331 14.88 17.66 39.80
C LEU A 331 15.86 18.65 40.45
N ILE A 332 17.06 18.17 40.80
CA ILE A 332 18.19 19.03 41.16
C ILE A 332 18.95 19.32 39.87
N PRO A 333 19.32 20.59 39.57
CA PRO A 333 19.96 20.96 38.30
C PRO A 333 21.25 20.21 37.92
N SER A 334 21.85 19.46 38.86
CA SER A 334 23.11 18.75 38.69
C SER A 334 23.00 17.24 38.42
N SER A 335 21.79 16.69 38.26
CA SER A 335 21.60 15.27 37.99
C SER A 335 20.68 15.05 36.79
N GLN A 336 21.16 15.37 35.59
CA GLN A 336 20.70 14.64 34.41
C GLN A 336 21.35 13.27 34.46
N SER A 337 20.69 12.31 35.10
CA SER A 337 21.06 10.91 34.91
C SER A 337 20.65 10.52 33.50
N ASP A 338 21.64 10.47 32.62
CA ASP A 338 21.59 9.73 31.37
C ASP A 338 21.49 8.24 31.73
N ASP A 339 20.26 7.83 32.06
CA ASP A 339 19.83 6.45 32.05
C ASP A 339 19.92 6.04 30.58
N GLY A 340 21.12 5.60 30.16
CA GLY A 340 21.44 5.23 28.77
C GLY A 340 20.68 4.00 28.26
N PHE A 341 19.49 3.70 28.79
CA PHE A 341 18.65 2.59 28.37
C PHE A 341 17.76 3.00 27.19
N ARG A 342 18.37 3.09 26.02
CA ARG A 342 17.65 3.15 24.74
C ARG A 342 17.06 1.77 24.46
N PHE A 343 15.74 1.65 24.53
CA PHE A 343 15.06 0.44 24.08
C PHE A 343 14.97 0.38 22.55
N VAL A 344 14.63 -0.79 22.02
CA VAL A 344 14.71 -1.16 20.59
C VAL A 344 13.87 -0.28 19.64
N ASP A 345 13.07 0.64 20.17
CA ASP A 345 12.33 1.62 19.39
C ASP A 345 12.98 2.99 19.50
N ASP A 346 13.26 3.62 18.34
CA ASP A 346 13.94 4.91 18.15
C ASP A 346 13.21 6.14 18.77
N HIS A 347 12.28 5.94 19.71
CA HIS A 347 11.66 7.03 20.45
C HIS A 347 12.66 7.61 21.45
N LYS A 348 12.89 8.93 21.35
CA LYS A 348 13.72 9.67 22.29
C LYS A 348 12.96 9.86 23.61
N HIS A 349 13.08 8.90 24.52
CA HIS A 349 12.60 9.03 25.90
C HIS A 349 13.34 10.13 26.70
N ASP A 350 14.40 10.71 26.15
CA ASP A 350 15.28 11.68 26.82
C ASP A 350 15.01 13.14 26.43
N MET A 351 13.84 13.45 25.84
CA MET A 351 13.51 14.83 25.49
C MET A 351 13.24 15.66 26.75
N PRO A 352 13.78 16.89 26.86
CA PRO A 352 13.51 17.75 28.00
C PRO A 352 12.01 18.07 28.09
N THR A 353 11.49 18.13 29.32
CA THR A 353 10.10 18.55 29.57
C THR A 353 9.83 19.91 28.91
N PRO A 354 8.84 20.02 28.00
CA PRO A 354 8.49 21.29 27.37
C PRO A 354 8.16 22.37 28.40
N ILE A 355 8.69 23.57 28.18
CA ILE A 355 8.53 24.71 29.11
C ILE A 355 7.04 25.08 29.25
N GLU A 356 6.29 24.98 28.15
CA GLU A 356 4.86 25.27 28.06
C GLU A 356 3.97 24.35 28.91
N TRP A 357 4.48 23.21 29.38
CA TRP A 357 3.77 22.31 30.31
C TRP A 357 3.84 22.81 31.76
N GLY A 358 4.79 23.72 32.05
CA GLY A 358 5.01 24.26 33.40
C GLY A 358 5.36 23.18 34.43
N LEU A 359 6.10 22.13 34.04
CA LEU A 359 6.49 20.99 34.87
C LEU A 359 8.01 20.74 34.90
N THR A 360 8.82 21.71 34.45
CA THR A 360 10.29 21.59 34.31
C THR A 360 11.04 21.27 35.61
N GLY A 361 10.45 21.51 36.78
CA GLY A 361 11.04 21.21 38.10
C GLY A 361 10.70 19.83 38.68
N ILE A 362 9.89 19.02 37.98
CA ILE A 362 9.41 17.71 38.44
C ILE A 362 9.94 16.64 37.48
N GLU A 363 10.49 15.56 38.02
CA GLU A 363 11.01 14.43 37.24
C GLU A 363 9.89 13.81 36.39
N ARG A 364 10.08 13.84 35.06
CA ARG A 364 9.24 13.18 34.05
C ARG A 364 9.80 11.78 33.80
N ILE A 365 8.95 10.76 33.84
CA ILE A 365 9.36 9.36 33.59
C ILE A 365 8.51 8.82 32.44
N ASP A 366 9.11 8.71 31.27
CA ASP A 366 8.41 8.20 30.09
C ASP A 366 8.43 6.68 30.05
N VAL A 367 7.41 6.10 29.44
CA VAL A 367 7.28 4.65 29.27
C VAL A 367 6.80 4.33 27.86
N ASN A 368 7.06 3.11 27.41
CA ASN A 368 6.35 2.58 26.26
C ASN A 368 4.96 2.10 26.70
N GLN A 369 3.94 2.20 25.86
CA GLN A 369 2.57 1.78 26.25
C GLN A 369 2.50 0.34 26.79
N ALA A 370 3.29 -0.58 26.23
CA ALA A 370 3.36 -1.97 26.69
C ALA A 370 3.85 -2.12 28.14
N ASP A 371 4.57 -1.13 28.67
CA ASP A 371 5.11 -1.11 30.03
C ASP A 371 4.02 -0.83 31.09
N ILE A 372 2.85 -0.32 30.68
CA ILE A 372 1.73 -0.07 31.59
C ILE A 372 1.11 -1.38 32.08
N ALA A 373 1.07 -2.44 31.25
CA ALA A 373 0.58 -3.75 31.66
C ALA A 373 1.37 -4.37 32.83
N PRO A 374 2.72 -4.48 32.79
CA PRO A 374 3.48 -4.98 33.93
C PRO A 374 3.42 -4.04 35.14
N LEU A 375 3.28 -2.71 34.96
CA LEU A 375 3.01 -1.79 36.06
C LEU A 375 1.69 -2.13 36.77
N MET A 376 0.60 -2.26 36.01
CA MET A 376 -0.72 -2.63 36.53
C MET A 376 -0.69 -3.98 37.25
N ALA A 377 -0.12 -5.00 36.61
CA ALA A 377 -0.03 -6.34 37.18
C ALA A 377 0.71 -6.31 38.53
N THR A 378 1.81 -5.58 38.61
CA THR A 378 2.64 -5.50 39.83
C THR A 378 1.94 -4.78 40.97
N LEU A 379 1.20 -3.70 40.70
CA LEU A 379 0.47 -2.94 41.72
C LEU A 379 -0.57 -3.78 42.46
N VAL A 380 -1.22 -4.72 41.78
CA VAL A 380 -2.21 -5.62 42.38
C VAL A 380 -1.72 -7.06 42.59
N GLY A 381 -0.42 -7.31 42.42
CA GLY A 381 0.21 -8.63 42.63
C GLY A 381 -0.36 -9.73 41.74
N LEU A 382 -0.55 -9.41 40.46
CA LEU A 382 -0.90 -10.32 39.39
C LEU A 382 0.35 -10.77 38.62
N PRO A 383 0.35 -11.98 38.03
CA PRO A 383 1.30 -12.31 36.98
C PRO A 383 1.26 -11.27 35.85
N CYS A 384 2.41 -10.94 35.27
CA CYS A 384 2.41 -10.17 34.03
C CYS A 384 1.73 -10.98 32.93
N PRO A 385 0.93 -10.36 32.04
CA PRO A 385 0.28 -11.09 30.95
C PRO A 385 1.28 -11.91 30.15
N VAL A 386 0.91 -13.14 29.77
CA VAL A 386 1.93 -14.11 29.34
C VAL A 386 2.69 -13.74 28.07
N ASN A 387 2.07 -12.91 27.21
CA ASN A 387 2.65 -12.39 25.97
C ASN A 387 3.21 -10.97 26.12
N SER A 388 3.22 -10.40 27.32
CA SER A 388 3.75 -9.06 27.54
C SER A 388 5.24 -8.98 27.21
N VAL A 389 5.63 -7.98 26.43
CA VAL A 389 7.02 -7.59 26.15
C VAL A 389 7.42 -6.30 26.89
N GLY A 390 6.49 -5.73 27.65
CA GLY A 390 6.68 -4.51 28.42
C GLY A 390 7.77 -4.64 29.48
N ASN A 391 8.54 -3.58 29.64
CA ASN A 391 9.46 -3.38 30.76
C ASN A 391 8.68 -2.94 32.00
N LEU A 392 9.04 -3.45 33.17
CA LEU A 392 8.45 -2.99 34.43
C LEU A 392 9.01 -1.59 34.80
N PRO A 393 8.21 -0.51 34.83
CA PRO A 393 8.70 0.82 35.16
C PRO A 393 8.88 0.99 36.68
N LEU A 394 9.98 0.48 37.23
CA LEU A 394 10.30 0.50 38.67
C LEU A 394 10.29 1.91 39.29
N SER A 395 10.55 2.95 38.49
CA SER A 395 10.54 4.35 38.93
C SER A 395 9.14 4.84 39.36
N TYR A 396 8.07 4.15 38.94
CA TYR A 396 6.70 4.42 39.39
C TYR A 396 6.36 3.72 40.71
N LEU A 397 7.00 2.58 41.00
CA LEU A 397 6.62 1.67 42.08
C LEU A 397 7.32 1.99 43.39
N ARG A 398 6.58 2.01 44.49
CA ARG A 398 7.08 2.15 45.86
C ARG A 398 7.18 0.78 46.51
N LEU A 399 8.28 0.08 46.23
CA LEU A 399 8.60 -1.24 46.75
C LEU A 399 9.90 -1.21 47.57
N SER A 400 10.16 -2.23 48.37
CA SER A 400 11.50 -2.45 48.95
C SER A 400 12.48 -2.93 47.88
N GLU A 401 13.80 -2.76 48.09
CA GLU A 401 14.81 -3.21 47.11
C GLU A 401 14.69 -4.71 46.76
N ALA A 402 14.35 -5.54 47.76
CA ALA A 402 14.10 -6.96 47.55
C ALA A 402 12.90 -7.21 46.63
N GLU A 403 11.79 -6.52 46.86
CA GLU A 403 10.58 -6.63 46.06
C GLU A 403 10.76 -6.05 44.64
N GLU A 404 11.53 -4.97 44.48
CA GLU A 404 11.86 -4.43 43.16
C GLU A 404 12.58 -5.47 42.30
N VAL A 405 13.58 -6.18 42.86
CA VAL A 405 14.31 -7.24 42.15
C VAL A 405 13.40 -8.43 41.85
N GLU A 406 12.57 -8.86 42.79
CA GLU A 406 11.64 -9.97 42.60
C GLU A 406 10.60 -9.68 41.51
N ALA A 407 10.04 -8.47 41.49
CA ALA A 407 9.11 -8.04 40.45
C ALA A 407 9.79 -7.95 39.07
N ALA A 408 11.01 -7.39 39.01
CA ALA A 408 11.79 -7.32 37.77
C ALA A 408 12.17 -8.71 37.25
N LEU A 409 12.54 -9.65 38.14
CA LEU A 409 12.83 -11.03 37.79
C LEU A 409 11.58 -11.76 37.29
N ALA A 410 10.42 -11.56 37.90
CA ALA A 410 9.16 -12.14 37.43
C ALA A 410 8.81 -11.66 36.01
N ASN A 411 8.94 -10.36 35.74
CA ASN A 411 8.78 -9.79 34.38
C ASN A 411 9.79 -10.41 33.39
N ALA A 412 11.07 -10.53 33.76
CA ALA A 412 12.09 -11.15 32.92
C ALA A 412 11.82 -12.64 32.63
N LYS A 413 11.37 -13.40 33.65
CA LYS A 413 10.98 -14.81 33.52
C LYS A 413 9.78 -14.97 32.59
N GLN A 414 8.79 -14.08 32.65
CA GLN A 414 7.62 -14.14 31.77
C GLN A 414 8.02 -14.00 30.28
N ILE A 415 8.92 -13.05 29.98
CA ILE A 415 9.45 -12.85 28.62
C ILE A 415 10.36 -14.03 28.21
N LEU A 416 11.16 -14.56 29.15
CA LEU A 416 11.96 -15.76 28.90
C LEU A 416 11.09 -16.98 28.55
N ASN A 417 9.95 -17.18 29.22
CA ASN A 417 9.02 -18.27 28.92
C ASN A 417 8.49 -18.20 27.49
N GLN A 418 8.22 -16.99 26.97
CA GLN A 418 7.87 -16.80 25.55
C GLN A 418 9.00 -17.27 24.63
N PHE A 419 10.24 -16.88 24.93
CA PHE A 419 11.41 -17.30 24.17
C PHE A 419 11.57 -18.84 24.20
N LEU A 420 11.47 -19.45 25.38
CA LEU A 420 11.64 -20.90 25.55
C LEU A 420 10.58 -21.68 24.78
N CYS A 421 9.31 -21.25 24.86
CA CYS A 421 8.21 -21.86 24.12
C CYS A 421 8.41 -21.74 22.60
N LYS A 422 8.76 -20.55 22.08
CA LYS A 422 9.10 -20.38 20.64
C LYS A 422 10.29 -21.23 20.22
N SER A 423 11.33 -21.29 21.04
CA SER A 423 12.52 -22.10 20.80
C SER A 423 12.16 -23.58 20.69
N GLN A 424 11.36 -24.10 21.63
CA GLN A 424 10.94 -25.50 21.65
C GLN A 424 10.03 -25.83 20.45
N LEU A 425 9.07 -24.96 20.13
CA LEU A 425 8.19 -25.13 18.98
C LEU A 425 8.99 -25.16 17.66
N LYS A 426 10.00 -24.30 17.53
CA LYS A 426 10.85 -24.31 16.34
C LYS A 426 11.80 -25.51 16.33
N GLN A 427 12.29 -25.95 17.47
CA GLN A 427 13.15 -27.13 17.59
C GLN A 427 12.39 -28.43 17.25
N SER A 428 11.12 -28.56 17.65
CA SER A 428 10.31 -29.75 17.34
C SER A 428 9.94 -29.85 15.86
N ASN A 429 9.93 -28.71 15.16
CA ASN A 429 9.46 -28.61 13.78
C ASN A 429 10.57 -28.28 12.77
N SER A 430 11.84 -28.15 13.16
CA SER A 430 12.91 -27.79 12.21
C SER A 430 13.88 -28.95 12.04
N LEU A 431 14.18 -29.30 10.78
CA LEU A 431 15.17 -30.33 10.45
C LEU A 431 16.60 -29.87 10.83
N TRP A 432 16.87 -28.57 10.73
CA TRP A 432 18.15 -27.95 11.07
C TRP A 432 17.97 -26.81 12.07
N PHE A 433 17.60 -27.17 13.30
CA PHE A 433 17.43 -26.20 14.37
C PHE A 433 18.76 -25.51 14.75
N LYS A 434 18.76 -24.19 14.73
CA LYS A 434 19.86 -23.32 15.17
C LYS A 434 19.43 -22.53 16.39
N GLN A 435 19.97 -22.91 17.54
CA GLN A 435 19.67 -22.26 18.81
C GLN A 435 20.17 -20.81 18.86
N PHE A 436 19.46 -19.95 19.58
CA PHE A 436 19.92 -18.62 19.95
C PHE A 436 20.98 -18.72 21.05
N LYS A 437 22.27 -18.68 20.66
CA LYS A 437 23.43 -18.92 21.55
C LYS A 437 23.44 -18.10 22.85
N PRO A 438 23.08 -16.80 22.88
CA PRO A 438 23.16 -16.01 24.12
C PRO A 438 22.31 -16.54 25.29
N LEU A 439 21.25 -17.29 25.01
CA LEU A 439 20.39 -17.89 26.02
C LEU A 439 20.53 -19.41 26.12
N ALA A 440 21.61 -19.99 25.59
CA ALA A 440 21.82 -21.43 25.69
C ALA A 440 21.94 -21.92 27.14
N ASN A 441 22.54 -21.11 28.02
CA ASN A 441 22.74 -21.41 29.44
C ASN A 441 21.84 -20.56 30.36
N TYR A 442 20.60 -20.28 29.94
CA TYR A 442 19.67 -19.44 30.71
C TYR A 442 19.42 -19.94 32.14
N SER A 443 19.46 -21.27 32.35
CA SER A 443 19.28 -21.90 33.67
C SER A 443 20.38 -21.49 34.67
N TYR A 444 21.63 -21.41 34.20
CA TYR A 444 22.75 -20.94 35.02
C TYR A 444 22.62 -19.45 35.37
N VAL A 445 22.09 -18.63 34.46
CA VAL A 445 21.82 -17.21 34.73
C VAL A 445 20.70 -17.06 35.76
N LEU A 446 19.63 -17.84 35.64
CA LEU A 446 18.54 -17.84 36.64
C LEU A 446 19.03 -18.27 38.02
N SER A 447 19.82 -19.35 38.11
CA SER A 447 20.41 -19.80 39.38
C SER A 447 21.24 -18.70 40.04
N GLN A 448 22.12 -18.05 39.27
CA GLN A 448 22.93 -16.94 39.79
C GLN A 448 22.09 -15.77 40.30
N ILE A 449 20.98 -15.44 39.63
CA ILE A 449 20.09 -14.37 40.11
C ILE A 449 19.48 -14.76 41.45
N GLU A 450 18.99 -16.00 41.60
CA GLU A 450 18.44 -16.49 42.86
C GLU A 450 19.49 -16.51 43.98
N ASP A 451 20.72 -16.94 43.68
CA ASP A 451 21.84 -16.94 44.63
C ASP A 451 22.18 -15.51 45.11
N LEU A 452 22.17 -14.53 44.21
CA LEU A 452 22.39 -13.12 44.53
C LEU A 452 21.25 -12.52 45.37
N ILE A 453 19.99 -12.88 45.08
CA ILE A 453 18.84 -12.49 45.89
C ILE A 453 18.97 -13.07 47.30
N ALA A 454 19.35 -14.34 47.43
CA ALA A 454 19.58 -15.00 48.72
C ALA A 454 20.75 -14.35 49.49
N ALA A 455 21.80 -13.95 48.79
CA ALA A 455 22.93 -13.20 49.34
C ALA A 455 22.63 -11.72 49.63
N ARG A 456 21.43 -11.22 49.29
CA ARG A 456 21.00 -9.82 49.40
C ARG A 456 21.80 -8.82 48.55
N ASP A 457 22.45 -9.28 47.49
CA ASP A 457 23.05 -8.39 46.49
C ASP A 457 22.00 -8.03 45.42
N TYR A 458 21.07 -7.17 45.82
CA TYR A 458 19.93 -6.76 45.00
C TYR A 458 20.37 -5.99 43.74
N LYS A 459 21.47 -5.23 43.81
CA LYS A 459 21.96 -4.45 42.68
C LYS A 459 22.51 -5.33 41.57
N ALA A 460 23.30 -6.35 41.90
CA ALA A 460 23.80 -7.31 40.93
C ALA A 460 22.65 -8.17 40.35
N ALA A 461 21.73 -8.63 41.21
CA ALA A 461 20.56 -9.40 40.80
C ALA A 461 19.67 -8.60 39.81
N MET A 462 19.39 -7.33 40.10
CA MET A 462 18.64 -6.44 39.21
C MET A 462 19.29 -6.34 37.83
N LYS A 463 20.60 -6.09 37.79
CA LYS A 463 21.35 -5.95 36.54
C LYS A 463 21.28 -7.23 35.69
N LEU A 464 21.46 -8.40 36.31
CA LEU A 464 21.35 -9.68 35.60
C LEU A 464 19.92 -9.96 35.12
N SER A 465 18.89 -9.63 35.90
CA SER A 465 17.48 -9.74 35.48
C SER A 465 17.19 -8.87 34.25
N GLN A 466 17.70 -7.63 34.21
CA GLN A 466 17.55 -6.73 33.06
C GLN A 466 18.28 -7.25 31.81
N ILE A 467 19.50 -7.80 31.98
CA ILE A 467 20.24 -8.44 30.88
C ILE A 467 19.48 -9.66 30.35
N LEU A 468 18.97 -10.52 31.24
CA LEU A 468 18.19 -11.69 30.87
C LEU A 468 16.96 -11.28 30.04
N ARG A 469 16.23 -10.26 30.47
CA ARG A 469 15.08 -9.70 29.73
C ARG A 469 15.47 -9.23 28.33
N SER A 470 16.53 -8.42 28.21
CA SER A 470 17.02 -7.89 26.93
C SER A 470 17.43 -9.01 25.96
N LEU A 471 18.11 -10.03 26.47
CA LEU A 471 18.48 -11.22 25.69
C LEU A 471 17.23 -12.02 25.27
N SER A 472 16.22 -12.17 26.13
CA SER A 472 14.97 -12.87 25.81
C SER A 472 14.20 -12.17 24.70
N LEU A 473 14.11 -10.84 24.71
CA LEU A 473 13.49 -10.07 23.62
C LEU A 473 14.27 -10.18 22.31
N SER A 474 15.61 -10.13 22.39
CA SER A 474 16.47 -10.38 21.22
C SER A 474 16.28 -11.79 20.66
N GLY A 475 16.10 -12.78 21.53
CA GLY A 475 15.80 -14.16 21.16
C GLY A 475 14.42 -14.33 20.53
N LEU A 476 13.41 -13.61 21.02
CA LEU A 476 12.07 -13.57 20.41
C LEU A 476 12.13 -13.02 18.98
N HIS A 477 12.87 -11.93 18.78
CA HIS A 477 13.09 -11.34 17.45
C HIS A 477 13.83 -12.30 16.51
N TYR A 478 14.84 -13.01 17.02
CA TYR A 478 15.56 -14.06 16.26
C TYR A 478 14.62 -15.14 15.74
N PHE A 479 13.67 -15.62 16.57
CA PHE A 479 12.71 -16.64 16.12
C PHE A 479 11.59 -16.10 15.23
N GLN A 480 11.20 -14.82 15.38
CA GLN A 480 10.29 -14.16 14.44
C GLN A 480 10.91 -14.07 13.03
N THR A 481 12.21 -13.77 12.94
CA THR A 481 12.93 -13.62 11.66
C THR A 481 13.63 -14.88 11.18
N TYR A 482 13.40 -16.03 11.83
CA TYR A 482 14.14 -17.28 11.58
C TYR A 482 14.08 -17.75 10.11
N ASP A 483 12.89 -17.67 9.50
CA ASP A 483 12.66 -18.12 8.12
C ASP A 483 12.82 -17.00 7.09
N TRP A 484 13.13 -15.77 7.54
CA TRP A 484 13.14 -14.56 6.71
C TRP A 484 14.05 -14.71 5.50
N LEU A 485 15.29 -15.18 5.69
CA LEU A 485 16.26 -15.32 4.60
C LEU A 485 15.81 -16.35 3.55
N MET A 486 15.24 -17.47 3.98
CA MET A 486 14.74 -18.52 3.08
C MET A 486 13.59 -18.00 2.23
N LEU A 487 12.59 -17.37 2.85
CA LEU A 487 11.43 -16.83 2.15
C LEU A 487 11.82 -15.69 1.21
N MET A 488 12.63 -14.75 1.69
CA MET A 488 13.16 -13.63 0.92
C MET A 488 13.89 -14.12 -0.33
N THR A 489 14.75 -15.12 -0.18
CA THR A 489 15.48 -15.73 -1.30
C THR A 489 14.54 -16.44 -2.27
N THR A 490 13.57 -17.21 -1.76
CA THR A 490 12.61 -17.97 -2.59
C THR A 490 11.76 -17.03 -3.44
N VAL A 491 11.16 -16.01 -2.84
CA VAL A 491 10.30 -15.04 -3.54
C VAL A 491 11.11 -14.21 -4.55
N THR A 492 12.33 -13.79 -4.18
CA THR A 492 13.25 -13.09 -5.08
C THR A 492 13.57 -13.95 -6.30
N LEU A 493 13.96 -15.22 -6.10
CA LEU A 493 14.21 -16.17 -7.19
C LEU A 493 12.94 -16.42 -8.01
N GLY A 494 11.76 -16.37 -7.40
CA GLY A 494 10.47 -16.42 -8.06
C GLY A 494 10.25 -15.28 -9.04
N TYR A 495 10.37 -14.02 -8.59
CA TYR A 495 10.25 -12.84 -9.44
C TYR A 495 11.33 -12.82 -10.54
N VAL A 496 12.58 -13.14 -10.22
CA VAL A 496 13.66 -13.23 -11.21
C VAL A 496 13.35 -14.32 -12.25
N GLY A 497 12.91 -15.50 -11.81
CA GLY A 497 12.52 -16.60 -12.69
C GLY A 497 11.36 -16.21 -13.61
N TRP A 498 10.38 -15.46 -13.10
CA TRP A 498 9.27 -14.94 -13.89
C TRP A 498 9.73 -13.94 -14.96
N MET A 499 10.56 -12.96 -14.59
CA MET A 499 11.12 -11.98 -15.51
C MET A 499 11.93 -12.65 -16.64
N VAL A 500 12.76 -13.64 -16.31
CA VAL A 500 13.53 -14.40 -17.30
C VAL A 500 12.58 -15.17 -18.25
N ASN A 501 11.52 -15.81 -17.73
CA ASN A 501 10.52 -16.47 -18.55
C ASN A 501 9.80 -15.51 -19.52
N LEU A 502 9.50 -14.28 -19.08
CA LEU A 502 8.93 -13.23 -19.94
C LEU A 502 9.91 -12.79 -21.03
N ILE A 503 11.17 -12.52 -20.68
CA ILE A 503 12.22 -12.17 -21.64
C ILE A 503 12.36 -13.26 -22.70
N LEU A 504 12.46 -14.53 -22.28
CA LEU A 504 12.53 -15.66 -23.20
C LEU A 504 11.31 -15.73 -24.12
N HIS A 505 10.11 -15.53 -23.60
CA HIS A 505 8.90 -15.51 -24.42
C HIS A 505 8.90 -14.36 -25.45
N VAL A 506 9.32 -13.16 -25.06
CA VAL A 506 9.39 -11.98 -25.94
C VAL A 506 10.40 -12.20 -27.05
N LEU A 507 11.61 -12.67 -26.70
CA LEU A 507 12.65 -13.01 -27.67
C LEU A 507 12.16 -14.09 -28.64
N GLN A 508 11.50 -15.14 -28.15
CA GLN A 508 11.01 -16.24 -28.98
C GLN A 508 9.82 -15.89 -29.89
N SER A 509 8.97 -14.95 -29.49
CA SER A 509 7.65 -14.75 -30.14
C SER A 509 7.58 -13.45 -30.95
N TYR A 510 8.33 -12.42 -30.55
CA TYR A 510 8.18 -11.08 -31.11
C TYR A 510 9.47 -10.48 -31.71
N THR A 511 10.61 -11.18 -31.60
CA THR A 511 11.88 -10.74 -32.24
C THR A 511 12.27 -11.61 -33.41
N SER A 512 13.25 -11.16 -34.21
CA SER A 512 13.82 -11.93 -35.32
C SER A 512 14.78 -13.03 -34.88
N PHE A 513 15.14 -13.10 -33.59
CA PHE A 513 16.11 -14.03 -33.03
C PHE A 513 15.85 -15.52 -33.39
N PRO A 514 14.60 -16.04 -33.36
CA PRO A 514 14.29 -17.44 -33.69
C PRO A 514 14.48 -17.80 -35.17
N ARG A 515 14.70 -16.81 -36.04
CA ARG A 515 14.66 -16.98 -37.50
C ARG A 515 16.06 -17.12 -38.12
N ASN A 516 17.11 -16.74 -37.38
CA ASN A 516 18.49 -17.04 -37.74
C ASN A 516 18.80 -18.48 -37.25
N ASP A 517 18.81 -19.43 -38.19
CA ASP A 517 19.25 -20.84 -38.06
C ASP A 517 18.57 -21.82 -37.08
N LEU A 518 17.73 -21.37 -36.13
CA LEU A 518 17.11 -22.24 -35.10
C LEU A 518 16.16 -23.33 -35.66
N TRP A 519 15.39 -23.06 -36.72
CA TRP A 519 14.48 -24.08 -37.30
C TRP A 519 15.12 -24.99 -38.35
N LYS A 520 16.25 -24.61 -38.94
CA LYS A 520 16.91 -25.43 -39.98
C LYS A 520 17.84 -26.50 -39.39
N LYS A 521 18.38 -26.30 -38.18
CA LYS A 521 19.31 -27.25 -37.52
C LYS A 521 18.66 -28.22 -36.52
N ASN A 522 17.45 -27.95 -36.01
CA ASN A 522 16.79 -28.76 -34.99
C ASN A 522 16.22 -30.12 -35.46
N GLN A 523 16.54 -30.57 -36.68
CA GLN A 523 16.25 -31.94 -37.11
C GLN A 523 17.44 -32.91 -36.98
N ALA A 524 18.63 -32.46 -36.55
CA ALA A 524 19.85 -33.27 -36.72
C ALA A 524 20.80 -33.42 -35.51
N PHE A 525 20.39 -33.16 -34.26
CA PHE A 525 21.27 -33.44 -33.09
C PHE A 525 20.52 -34.06 -31.89
N PRO A 526 20.65 -35.38 -31.65
CA PRO A 526 20.03 -36.08 -30.53
C PRO A 526 21.04 -36.40 -29.39
N LEU A 527 21.81 -35.41 -28.91
CA LEU A 527 22.75 -35.60 -27.78
C LEU A 527 22.71 -34.41 -26.80
N GLY A 528 21.56 -34.24 -26.14
CA GLY A 528 21.38 -33.33 -25.02
C GLY A 528 20.22 -33.79 -24.14
N ILE A 529 20.21 -33.34 -22.88
CA ILE A 529 19.16 -33.61 -21.89
C ILE A 529 17.79 -33.36 -22.55
N THR A 530 16.88 -34.34 -22.52
CA THR A 530 15.55 -34.20 -23.12
C THR A 530 14.67 -33.33 -22.24
N GLU A 531 13.70 -32.58 -22.82
CA GLU A 531 12.77 -31.75 -22.05
C GLU A 531 12.07 -32.54 -20.93
N GLN A 532 11.74 -33.81 -21.19
CA GLN A 532 11.16 -34.73 -20.22
C GLN A 532 12.07 -34.99 -19.02
N GLN A 533 13.39 -35.10 -19.22
CA GLN A 533 14.35 -35.28 -18.13
C GLN A 533 14.44 -34.04 -17.24
N VAL A 534 14.39 -32.83 -17.81
CA VAL A 534 14.38 -31.59 -17.04
C VAL A 534 13.10 -31.46 -16.22
N TYR A 535 11.93 -31.73 -16.82
CA TYR A 535 10.66 -31.73 -16.10
C TYR A 535 10.61 -32.78 -15.01
N LEU A 536 11.12 -33.99 -15.26
CA LEU A 536 11.20 -35.03 -14.23
C LEU A 536 12.11 -34.60 -13.08
N GLY A 537 13.27 -34.01 -13.37
CA GLY A 537 14.16 -33.44 -12.36
C GLY A 537 13.52 -32.33 -11.55
N GLY A 538 12.79 -31.42 -12.20
CA GLY A 538 12.01 -30.35 -11.54
C GLY A 538 10.90 -30.91 -10.64
N CYS A 539 10.16 -31.92 -11.09
CA CYS A 539 9.14 -32.60 -10.28
C CYS A 539 9.74 -33.32 -9.07
N LEU A 540 10.88 -34.00 -9.23
CA LEU A 540 11.61 -34.64 -8.13
C LEU A 540 12.12 -33.61 -7.11
N LEU A 541 12.66 -32.49 -7.58
CA LEU A 541 13.10 -31.39 -6.72
C LEU A 541 11.91 -30.78 -5.96
N MET A 542 10.79 -30.56 -6.64
CA MET A 542 9.56 -30.05 -6.02
C MET A 542 9.02 -31.02 -4.97
N ALA A 543 8.99 -32.33 -5.27
CA ALA A 543 8.59 -33.36 -4.31
C ALA A 543 9.52 -33.40 -3.09
N LEU A 544 10.84 -33.29 -3.28
CA LEU A 544 11.82 -33.22 -2.19
C LEU A 544 11.54 -32.04 -1.26
N PHE A 545 11.42 -30.82 -1.81
CA PHE A 545 11.11 -29.64 -0.99
C PHE A 545 9.74 -29.73 -0.33
N PHE A 546 8.74 -30.31 -1.01
CA PHE A 546 7.42 -30.52 -0.44
C PHE A 546 7.47 -31.46 0.76
N ILE A 547 8.22 -32.57 0.67
CA ILE A 547 8.45 -33.50 1.78
C ILE A 547 9.19 -32.79 2.91
N MET A 548 10.25 -32.03 2.62
CA MET A 548 11.00 -31.29 3.65
C MET A 548 10.12 -30.29 4.39
N LEU A 549 9.37 -29.45 3.68
CA LEU A 549 8.46 -28.48 4.29
C LEU A 549 7.32 -29.15 5.07
N PHE A 550 6.84 -30.30 4.60
CA PHE A 550 5.83 -31.10 5.30
C PHE A 550 6.39 -31.67 6.60
N LEU A 551 7.61 -32.22 6.58
CA LEU A 551 8.31 -32.67 7.78
C LEU A 551 8.58 -31.52 8.76
N GLU A 552 8.76 -30.30 8.25
CA GLU A 552 8.95 -29.11 9.07
C GLU A 552 7.64 -28.46 9.56
N ASN A 553 6.47 -29.07 9.29
CA ASN A 553 5.15 -28.50 9.60
C ASN A 553 5.01 -27.04 9.10
N SER A 554 5.60 -26.73 7.95
CA SER A 554 5.61 -25.37 7.40
C SER A 554 4.22 -24.93 6.94
N PRO A 555 3.89 -23.62 6.97
CA PRO A 555 2.62 -23.12 6.48
C PRO A 555 2.37 -23.49 5.01
N PRO A 556 1.12 -23.75 4.59
CA PRO A 556 0.79 -24.12 3.21
C PRO A 556 1.33 -23.14 2.15
N LEU A 557 1.37 -21.85 2.46
CA LEU A 557 1.90 -20.82 1.56
C LEU A 557 3.39 -21.02 1.23
N TYR A 558 4.19 -21.58 2.15
CA TYR A 558 5.62 -21.83 1.89
C TYR A 558 5.78 -22.87 0.78
N HIS A 559 4.92 -23.90 0.78
CA HIS A 559 4.88 -24.89 -0.30
C HIS A 559 4.54 -24.24 -1.64
N VAL A 560 3.59 -23.31 -1.65
CA VAL A 560 3.21 -22.58 -2.88
C VAL A 560 4.37 -21.72 -3.38
N TYR A 561 5.05 -20.97 -2.51
CA TYR A 561 6.18 -20.11 -2.90
C TYR A 561 7.33 -20.91 -3.51
N VAL A 562 7.72 -22.01 -2.87
CA VAL A 562 8.79 -22.89 -3.35
C VAL A 562 8.40 -23.60 -4.64
N SER A 563 7.18 -24.15 -4.72
CA SER A 563 6.68 -24.85 -5.91
C SER A 563 6.62 -23.92 -7.12
N MET A 564 6.13 -22.69 -6.94
CA MET A 564 6.07 -21.68 -8.01
C MET A 564 7.47 -21.33 -8.52
N THR A 565 8.42 -21.15 -7.60
CA THR A 565 9.82 -20.86 -7.93
C THR A 565 10.45 -22.00 -8.72
N ILE A 566 10.36 -23.24 -8.22
CA ILE A 566 10.90 -24.43 -8.89
C ILE A 566 10.26 -24.60 -10.27
N PHE A 567 8.95 -24.41 -10.41
CA PHE A 567 8.25 -24.49 -11.68
C PHE A 567 8.78 -23.49 -12.72
N LEU A 568 8.99 -22.23 -12.32
CA LEU A 568 9.52 -21.20 -13.23
C LEU A 568 10.94 -21.50 -13.68
N TRP A 569 11.81 -21.92 -12.76
CA TRP A 569 13.19 -22.27 -13.09
C TRP A 569 13.29 -23.55 -13.92
N THR A 570 12.45 -24.55 -13.66
CA THR A 570 12.34 -25.75 -14.51
C THR A 570 12.02 -25.37 -15.94
N ARG A 571 11.07 -24.43 -16.17
CA ARG A 571 10.76 -23.92 -17.51
C ARG A 571 11.93 -23.19 -18.18
N ILE A 572 12.74 -22.46 -17.43
CA ILE A 572 13.95 -21.81 -17.94
C ILE A 572 14.96 -22.87 -18.40
N PHE A 573 15.22 -23.88 -17.57
CA PHE A 573 16.14 -24.97 -17.91
C PHE A 573 15.66 -25.83 -19.07
N CYS A 574 14.35 -26.02 -19.26
CA CYS A 574 13.82 -26.67 -20.47
C CYS A 574 14.20 -25.91 -21.75
N ASN A 575 14.42 -24.59 -21.67
CA ASN A 575 14.89 -23.76 -22.80
C ASN A 575 16.43 -23.65 -22.86
N TYR A 576 17.18 -24.57 -22.24
CA TYR A 576 18.65 -24.51 -22.17
C TYR A 576 19.34 -24.35 -23.54
N GLN A 577 18.88 -25.06 -24.57
CA GLN A 577 19.46 -24.93 -25.92
C GLN A 577 19.31 -23.51 -26.47
N PHE A 578 18.15 -22.87 -26.25
CA PHE A 578 17.91 -21.49 -26.64
C PHE A 578 18.77 -20.52 -25.83
N LEU A 579 18.94 -20.75 -24.52
CA LEU A 579 19.82 -19.96 -23.67
C LEU A 579 21.29 -20.03 -24.11
N LYS A 580 21.76 -21.24 -24.45
CA LYS A 580 23.12 -21.46 -24.97
C LYS A 580 23.34 -20.71 -26.28
N GLU A 581 22.35 -20.71 -27.17
CA GLU A 581 22.41 -19.97 -28.43
C GLU A 581 22.36 -18.45 -28.20
N LEU A 582 21.49 -17.99 -27.31
CA LEU A 582 21.42 -16.59 -26.90
C LEU A 582 22.75 -16.10 -26.33
N TRP A 583 23.39 -16.90 -25.48
CA TRP A 583 24.71 -16.61 -24.95
C TRP A 583 25.77 -16.51 -26.05
N ARG A 584 25.76 -17.45 -27.01
CA ARG A 584 26.68 -17.45 -28.15
C ARG A 584 26.49 -16.21 -29.02
N GLU A 585 25.25 -15.84 -29.32
CA GLU A 585 24.93 -14.65 -30.12
C GLU A 585 25.30 -13.35 -29.39
N LEU A 586 25.15 -13.28 -28.07
CA LEU A 586 25.60 -12.13 -27.29
C LEU A 586 27.13 -12.01 -27.29
N CYS A 587 27.84 -13.14 -27.22
CA CYS A 587 29.30 -13.16 -27.28
C CYS A 587 29.87 -12.89 -28.69
N SER A 588 29.15 -13.26 -29.75
CA SER A 588 29.58 -13.07 -31.15
C SER A 588 29.34 -11.65 -31.68
N ARG A 589 28.55 -10.83 -30.97
CA ARG A 589 28.27 -9.45 -31.36
C ARG A 589 29.51 -8.58 -31.31
N THR A 590 29.55 -7.59 -32.21
CA THR A 590 30.62 -6.58 -32.22
C THR A 590 30.62 -5.79 -30.91
N PHE A 591 31.82 -5.37 -30.48
CA PHE A 591 32.00 -4.56 -29.26
C PHE A 591 31.08 -3.32 -29.25
N SER A 592 30.94 -2.63 -30.39
CA SER A 592 30.02 -1.49 -30.55
C SER A 592 28.55 -1.87 -30.32
N SER A 593 28.10 -3.04 -30.79
CA SER A 593 26.73 -3.51 -30.56
C SER A 593 26.50 -3.90 -29.10
N ASN A 594 27.50 -4.46 -28.42
CA ASN A 594 27.41 -4.81 -27.00
C ASN A 594 27.40 -3.56 -26.11
N ILE A 595 28.19 -2.54 -26.43
CA ILE A 595 28.10 -1.23 -25.76
C ILE A 595 26.71 -0.61 -25.94
N LYS A 596 26.14 -0.65 -27.15
CA LYS A 596 24.78 -0.12 -27.39
C LYS A 596 23.73 -0.85 -26.55
N LEU A 597 23.81 -2.18 -26.47
CA LEU A 597 22.89 -2.99 -25.65
C LEU A 597 23.05 -2.65 -24.16
N LEU A 598 24.29 -2.57 -23.66
CA LEU A 598 24.58 -2.19 -22.28
C LEU A 598 24.07 -0.78 -21.97
N THR A 599 24.27 0.17 -22.86
CA THR A 599 23.78 1.56 -22.71
C THR A 599 22.26 1.59 -22.58
N ILE A 600 21.54 0.86 -23.44
CA ILE A 600 20.07 0.78 -23.38
C ILE A 600 19.62 0.13 -22.08
N PHE A 601 20.30 -0.93 -21.63
CA PHE A 601 19.99 -1.59 -20.36
C PHE A 601 20.20 -0.65 -19.17
N VAL A 602 21.33 0.05 -19.10
CA VAL A 602 21.63 1.03 -18.03
C VAL A 602 20.60 2.16 -18.04
N VAL A 603 20.23 2.70 -19.20
CA VAL A 603 19.20 3.74 -19.32
C VAL A 603 17.83 3.21 -18.86
N ALA A 604 17.46 1.99 -19.23
CA ALA A 604 16.21 1.39 -18.80
C ALA A 604 16.17 1.24 -17.27
N ILE A 605 17.22 0.68 -16.66
CA ILE A 605 17.31 0.58 -15.19
C ILE A 605 17.26 1.96 -14.54
N PHE A 606 18.01 2.95 -15.06
CA PHE A 606 17.97 4.32 -14.53
C PHE A 606 16.55 4.91 -14.55
N VAL A 607 15.79 4.71 -15.64
CA VAL A 607 14.40 5.15 -15.72
C VAL A 607 13.52 4.43 -14.69
N LEU A 608 13.69 3.13 -14.52
CA LEU A 608 12.90 2.36 -13.54
C LEU A 608 13.22 2.74 -12.10
N GLU A 609 14.50 2.93 -11.77
CA GLU A 609 14.94 3.43 -10.46
C GLU A 609 14.43 4.85 -10.20
N PHE A 610 14.46 5.72 -11.21
CA PHE A 610 13.83 7.03 -11.15
C PHE A 610 12.32 6.92 -10.87
N LEU A 611 11.62 5.99 -11.52
CA LEU A 611 10.20 5.76 -11.27
C LEU A 611 9.96 5.24 -9.85
N VAL A 612 10.80 4.37 -9.30
CA VAL A 612 10.70 3.94 -7.89
C VAL A 612 10.89 5.14 -6.95
N ALA A 613 11.95 5.94 -7.16
CA ALA A 613 12.21 7.13 -6.35
C ALA A 613 11.05 8.14 -6.38
N SER A 614 10.33 8.22 -7.50
CA SER A 614 9.20 9.13 -7.67
C SER A 614 7.99 8.83 -6.78
N PHE A 615 7.88 7.61 -6.22
CA PHE A 615 6.85 7.27 -5.22
C PHE A 615 7.12 7.95 -3.88
N PHE A 616 8.38 8.26 -3.59
CA PHE A 616 8.77 9.01 -2.40
C PHE A 616 8.76 10.51 -2.66
N GLU A 617 9.26 10.94 -3.83
CA GLU A 617 9.43 12.36 -4.18
C GLU A 617 8.80 12.71 -5.54
N ARG A 618 7.54 13.16 -5.53
CA ARG A 618 6.78 13.51 -6.75
C ARG A 618 7.44 14.63 -7.58
N LYS A 619 8.23 15.50 -6.94
CA LYS A 619 8.98 16.61 -7.57
C LYS A 619 9.96 16.12 -8.64
N LEU A 620 10.39 14.85 -8.57
CA LEU A 620 11.26 14.25 -9.58
C LEU A 620 10.62 14.27 -10.97
N TYR A 621 9.31 14.06 -11.08
CA TYR A 621 8.61 14.14 -12.37
C TYR A 621 8.66 15.53 -13.00
N THR A 622 8.69 16.60 -12.19
CA THR A 622 8.84 17.97 -12.70
C THR A 622 10.12 18.09 -13.50
N TRP A 623 11.24 17.70 -12.90
CA TRP A 623 12.55 17.74 -13.54
C TRP A 623 12.61 16.83 -14.76
N CYS A 624 12.02 15.63 -14.67
CA CYS A 624 11.94 14.72 -15.81
C CYS A 624 11.22 15.35 -17.01
N PHE A 625 10.03 15.93 -16.82
CA PHE A 625 9.30 16.55 -17.93
C PHE A 625 10.01 17.80 -18.48
N LEU A 626 10.64 18.62 -17.64
CA LEU A 626 11.40 19.78 -18.12
C LEU A 626 12.61 19.36 -18.97
N ILE A 627 13.38 18.39 -18.51
CA ILE A 627 14.58 17.90 -19.22
C ILE A 627 14.19 17.11 -20.47
N VAL A 628 13.31 16.12 -20.35
CA VAL A 628 12.87 15.29 -21.49
C VAL A 628 12.11 16.12 -22.50
N GLY A 629 11.29 17.08 -22.06
CA GLY A 629 10.58 18.00 -22.94
C GLY A 629 11.53 18.87 -23.76
N LEU A 630 12.57 19.43 -23.14
CA LEU A 630 13.60 20.20 -23.83
C LEU A 630 14.39 19.33 -24.81
N LEU A 631 14.84 18.15 -24.39
CA LEU A 631 15.57 17.21 -25.24
C LEU A 631 14.73 16.73 -26.43
N ALA A 632 13.44 16.45 -26.23
CA ALA A 632 12.52 16.07 -27.29
C ALA A 632 12.25 17.22 -28.27
N ALA A 633 12.16 18.46 -27.78
CA ALA A 633 12.03 19.64 -28.63
C ALA A 633 13.29 19.88 -29.48
N ILE A 634 14.49 19.78 -28.88
CA ILE A 634 15.77 19.85 -29.59
C ILE A 634 15.86 18.73 -30.64
N PHE A 635 15.47 17.51 -30.27
CA PHE A 635 15.40 16.38 -31.20
C PHE A 635 14.52 16.71 -32.41
N VAL A 636 13.31 17.22 -32.19
CA VAL A 636 12.40 17.61 -33.28
C VAL A 636 13.02 18.71 -34.15
N LEU A 637 13.68 19.72 -33.57
CA LEU A 637 14.32 20.82 -34.31
C LEU A 637 15.47 20.36 -35.19
N ILE A 638 16.35 19.49 -34.66
CA ILE A 638 17.52 18.98 -35.40
C ILE A 638 17.08 18.09 -36.56
N PHE A 639 16.08 17.24 -36.32
CA PHE A 639 15.75 16.15 -37.24
C PHE A 639 14.57 16.43 -38.17
N ILE A 640 13.74 17.46 -37.90
CA ILE A 640 12.69 17.95 -38.79
C ILE A 640 12.83 19.47 -38.96
N PRO A 641 13.81 19.92 -39.76
CA PRO A 641 14.03 21.34 -40.01
C PRO A 641 12.77 22.00 -40.60
N GLY A 642 12.39 23.17 -40.08
CA GLY A 642 11.21 23.94 -40.52
C GLY A 642 9.92 23.68 -39.74
N LYS A 643 9.93 22.85 -38.68
CA LYS A 643 8.77 22.58 -37.81
C LYS A 643 8.93 23.12 -36.39
N LEU A 644 9.31 24.39 -36.24
CA LEU A 644 9.45 25.08 -34.95
C LEU A 644 8.20 24.97 -34.07
N PHE A 645 7.02 25.04 -34.69
CA PHE A 645 5.74 24.87 -33.99
C PHE A 645 5.64 23.52 -33.26
N LEU A 646 6.11 22.44 -33.86
CA LEU A 646 6.03 21.09 -33.26
C LEU A 646 6.98 20.96 -32.06
N ALA A 647 8.20 21.47 -32.19
CA ALA A 647 9.15 21.49 -31.08
C ALA A 647 8.65 22.34 -29.91
N THR A 648 8.09 23.52 -30.21
CA THR A 648 7.50 24.41 -29.21
C THR A 648 6.31 23.74 -28.52
N TYR A 649 5.45 23.05 -29.27
CA TYR A 649 4.32 22.31 -28.73
C TYR A 649 4.75 21.23 -27.73
N VAL A 650 5.73 20.39 -28.10
CA VAL A 650 6.24 19.33 -27.20
C VAL A 650 6.83 19.91 -25.93
N TRP A 651 7.61 20.99 -26.05
CA TRP A 651 8.20 21.66 -24.89
C TRP A 651 7.14 22.25 -23.96
N VAL A 652 6.16 22.99 -24.51
CA VAL A 652 5.08 23.61 -23.73
C VAL A 652 4.18 22.56 -23.09
N ALA A 653 3.87 21.45 -23.77
CA ALA A 653 3.07 20.37 -23.22
C ALA A 653 3.77 19.72 -22.01
N CYS A 654 5.08 19.44 -22.12
CA CYS A 654 5.87 18.90 -21.02
C CYS A 654 6.03 19.91 -19.86
N TRP A 655 6.23 21.19 -20.16
CA TRP A 655 6.24 22.22 -19.13
C TRP A 655 4.89 22.30 -18.39
N PHE A 656 3.78 22.25 -19.11
CA PHE A 656 2.45 22.34 -18.52
C PHE A 656 2.12 21.17 -17.58
N ILE A 657 2.45 19.92 -17.96
CA ILE A 657 2.22 18.77 -17.07
C ILE A 657 3.15 18.80 -15.84
N SER A 658 4.34 19.39 -15.96
CA SER A 658 5.32 19.43 -14.87
C SER A 658 4.80 20.17 -13.63
N ILE A 659 3.92 21.17 -13.81
CA ILE A 659 3.32 21.94 -12.73
C ILE A 659 2.52 21.04 -11.77
N PHE A 660 1.76 20.10 -12.31
CA PHE A 660 0.87 19.23 -11.52
C PHE A 660 1.61 18.29 -10.59
N THR A 661 2.87 17.99 -10.89
CA THR A 661 3.71 17.13 -10.03
C THR A 661 4.23 17.84 -8.78
N LEU A 662 4.14 19.17 -8.75
CA LEU A 662 4.43 20.01 -7.57
C LEU A 662 3.19 20.28 -6.71
N MET A 663 1.99 20.02 -7.23
CA MET A 663 0.75 20.33 -6.53
C MET A 663 0.54 19.39 -5.32
N PRO A 664 -0.04 19.89 -4.23
CA PRO A 664 -0.27 19.10 -3.01
C PRO A 664 -1.18 17.92 -3.31
N ALA A 665 -0.86 16.74 -2.77
CA ALA A 665 -1.65 15.52 -2.92
C ALA A 665 -3.13 15.70 -2.51
N GLU A 666 -3.34 16.55 -1.51
CA GLU A 666 -4.65 16.98 -1.05
C GLU A 666 -5.13 18.14 -1.92
N ILE A 667 -6.22 17.90 -2.63
CA ILE A 667 -6.76 18.82 -3.61
C ILE A 667 -7.74 19.76 -2.92
N PRO A 668 -7.50 21.08 -2.89
CA PRO A 668 -8.47 22.01 -2.35
C PRO A 668 -9.68 22.13 -3.29
N ASP A 669 -10.87 22.18 -2.69
CA ASP A 669 -12.13 22.47 -3.37
C ASP A 669 -12.05 23.78 -4.16
N ASN A 670 -12.16 23.71 -5.48
CA ASN A 670 -12.16 24.88 -6.37
C ASN A 670 -12.98 24.63 -7.64
N ASN A 671 -14.27 24.95 -7.56
CA ASN A 671 -15.21 24.78 -8.66
C ASN A 671 -14.88 25.64 -9.90
N HIS A 672 -14.22 26.79 -9.72
CA HIS A 672 -13.83 27.65 -10.84
C HIS A 672 -12.76 26.99 -11.71
N LEU A 673 -11.82 26.25 -11.12
CA LEU A 673 -10.83 25.48 -11.87
C LEU A 673 -11.47 24.33 -12.63
N VAL A 674 -12.45 23.66 -12.04
CA VAL A 674 -13.18 22.56 -12.71
C VAL A 674 -13.97 23.08 -13.91
N THR A 675 -14.70 24.20 -13.78
CA THR A 675 -15.44 24.80 -14.91
C THR A 675 -14.52 25.37 -15.98
N ALA A 676 -13.41 26.01 -15.60
CA ALA A 676 -12.38 26.47 -16.52
C ALA A 676 -11.75 25.30 -17.30
N SER A 677 -11.54 24.15 -16.65
CA SER A 677 -11.07 22.94 -17.34
C SER A 677 -12.04 22.47 -18.42
N GLY A 678 -13.34 22.52 -18.17
CA GLY A 678 -14.35 22.20 -19.20
C GLY A 678 -14.21 23.03 -20.47
N ALA A 679 -13.98 24.34 -20.33
CA ALA A 679 -13.71 25.22 -21.47
C ALA A 679 -12.39 24.86 -22.18
N LEU A 680 -11.33 24.57 -21.41
CA LEU A 680 -10.04 24.15 -21.95
C LEU A 680 -10.13 22.84 -22.75
N ILE A 681 -10.88 21.85 -22.26
CA ILE A 681 -11.13 20.57 -22.93
C ILE A 681 -11.80 20.78 -24.29
N ILE A 682 -12.82 21.65 -24.36
CA ILE A 682 -13.50 21.98 -25.61
C ILE A 682 -12.54 22.67 -26.57
N LEU A 683 -11.71 23.61 -26.07
CA LEU A 683 -10.73 24.33 -26.88
C LEU A 683 -9.68 23.39 -27.48
N ILE A 684 -9.16 22.44 -26.70
CA ILE A 684 -8.24 21.39 -27.17
C ILE A 684 -8.92 20.53 -28.24
N GLY A 685 -10.19 20.14 -28.02
CA GLY A 685 -10.98 19.40 -29.01
C GLY A 685 -11.16 20.17 -30.33
N MET A 686 -11.47 21.47 -30.25
CA MET A 686 -11.59 22.35 -31.43
C MET A 686 -10.27 22.51 -32.17
N ALA A 687 -9.16 22.69 -31.44
CA ALA A 687 -7.82 22.79 -32.02
C ALA A 687 -7.41 21.50 -32.73
N SER A 688 -7.65 20.33 -32.10
CA SER A 688 -7.40 19.02 -32.70
C SER A 688 -8.22 18.82 -33.99
N ARG A 689 -9.49 19.23 -33.98
CA ARG A 689 -10.35 19.16 -35.16
C ARG A 689 -9.89 20.10 -36.28
N TRP A 690 -9.54 21.35 -35.94
CA TRP A 690 -8.96 22.30 -36.89
C TRP A 690 -7.68 21.74 -37.54
N PHE A 691 -6.86 21.08 -36.72
CA PHE A 691 -5.63 20.44 -37.15
C PHE A 691 -5.86 19.28 -38.13
N ASP A 692 -6.86 18.44 -37.84
CA ASP A 692 -7.29 17.33 -38.71
C ASP A 692 -7.79 17.84 -40.08
N LEU A 693 -8.56 18.94 -40.08
CA LEU A 693 -9.06 19.59 -41.29
C LEU A 693 -7.96 20.29 -42.11
N SER A 694 -6.93 20.84 -41.45
CA SER A 694 -5.85 21.61 -42.09
C SER A 694 -4.68 20.75 -42.59
N SER A 695 -4.67 19.44 -42.27
CA SER A 695 -3.57 18.51 -42.55
C SER A 695 -3.30 18.20 -44.03
N ASP A 696 -4.14 18.70 -44.94
CA ASP A 696 -4.09 18.41 -46.39
C ASP A 696 -2.82 18.94 -47.10
N ARG A 697 -2.11 19.89 -46.48
CA ARG A 697 -0.97 20.58 -47.13
C ARG A 697 0.40 19.91 -46.92
N ASP A 698 0.51 18.88 -46.07
CA ASP A 698 1.82 18.31 -45.71
C ASP A 698 1.83 16.78 -45.55
N LYS A 699 2.83 16.11 -46.16
CA LYS A 699 2.99 14.63 -46.12
C LYS A 699 3.24 14.09 -44.70
N PHE A 700 3.75 14.94 -43.80
CA PHE A 700 3.91 14.58 -42.39
C PHE A 700 2.56 14.36 -41.70
N TRP A 701 1.58 15.21 -42.03
CA TRP A 701 0.28 15.31 -41.36
C TRP A 701 -0.80 14.42 -41.96
N SER A 702 -0.72 14.12 -43.26
CA SER A 702 -1.67 13.27 -44.01
C SER A 702 -1.78 11.81 -43.52
N TYR A 703 -0.97 11.40 -42.55
CA TYR A 703 -1.02 10.08 -41.93
C TYR A 703 -1.61 10.06 -40.52
N ILE A 704 -1.73 11.23 -39.90
CA ILE A 704 -2.36 11.42 -38.58
C ILE A 704 -3.84 11.79 -38.78
N GLY A 705 -4.12 12.63 -39.78
CA GLY A 705 -5.46 12.97 -40.25
C GLY A 705 -5.79 12.33 -41.59
N GLN A 706 -7.05 11.93 -41.78
CA GLN A 706 -7.59 11.48 -43.07
C GLN A 706 -8.95 12.13 -43.32
N PHE A 707 -9.12 12.69 -44.52
CA PHE A 707 -10.41 13.21 -44.96
C PHE A 707 -11.29 12.06 -45.50
N LYS A 708 -12.16 11.54 -44.64
CA LYS A 708 -13.46 10.98 -45.03
C LYS A 708 -14.51 11.78 -44.26
N GLU A 709 -15.60 12.17 -44.94
CA GLU A 709 -16.70 12.99 -44.38
C GLU A 709 -16.89 12.74 -42.88
N GLN A 710 -16.39 13.69 -42.08
CA GLN A 710 -16.41 13.60 -40.64
C GLN A 710 -17.82 13.93 -40.19
N LYS A 711 -18.44 13.07 -39.38
CA LYS A 711 -19.76 13.33 -38.78
C LYS A 711 -19.67 14.50 -37.80
N SER A 712 -19.76 15.74 -38.31
CA SER A 712 -19.69 16.99 -37.54
C SER A 712 -20.60 17.02 -36.31
N CYS A 713 -21.73 16.31 -36.38
CA CYS A 713 -22.70 16.18 -35.30
C CYS A 713 -22.12 15.51 -34.04
N LEU A 714 -21.29 14.47 -34.17
CA LEU A 714 -20.76 13.74 -33.00
C LEU A 714 -19.89 14.64 -32.12
N PHE A 715 -18.99 15.41 -32.72
CA PHE A 715 -18.12 16.34 -32.00
C PHE A 715 -18.94 17.41 -31.26
N LEU A 716 -19.98 17.96 -31.90
CA LEU A 716 -20.86 18.96 -31.28
C LEU A 716 -21.60 18.39 -30.07
N VAL A 717 -22.11 17.15 -30.17
CA VAL A 717 -22.74 16.44 -29.05
C VAL A 717 -21.73 16.22 -27.91
N GLN A 718 -20.52 15.77 -28.21
CA GLN A 718 -19.48 15.57 -27.18
C GLN A 718 -19.08 16.88 -26.49
N ALA A 719 -18.89 17.96 -27.26
CA ALA A 719 -18.59 19.29 -26.71
C ALA A 719 -19.75 19.83 -25.85
N LEU A 720 -21.00 19.62 -26.27
CA LEU A 720 -22.19 19.97 -25.50
C LEU A 720 -22.25 19.22 -24.16
N LEU A 721 -21.95 17.91 -24.15
CA LEU A 721 -21.92 17.12 -22.92
C LEU A 721 -20.81 17.59 -21.96
N VAL A 722 -19.65 18.02 -22.47
CA VAL A 722 -18.59 18.62 -21.65
C VAL A 722 -19.07 19.95 -21.04
N ALA A 723 -19.70 20.82 -21.84
CA ALA A 723 -20.25 22.09 -21.35
C ALA A 723 -21.35 21.85 -20.29
N LEU A 724 -22.25 20.90 -20.54
CA LEU A 724 -23.33 20.54 -19.62
C LEU A 724 -22.78 19.95 -18.31
N SER A 725 -21.77 19.08 -18.37
CA SER A 725 -21.13 18.55 -17.16
C SER A 725 -20.48 19.64 -16.31
N SER A 726 -19.83 20.62 -16.95
CA SER A 726 -19.22 21.78 -16.28
C SER A 726 -20.28 22.64 -15.59
N ALA A 727 -21.40 22.89 -16.26
CA ALA A 727 -22.54 23.60 -15.67
C ALA A 727 -23.15 22.84 -14.49
N MET A 728 -23.26 21.51 -14.59
CA MET A 728 -23.81 20.67 -13.50
C MET A 728 -22.92 20.62 -12.26
N VAL A 729 -21.59 20.68 -12.42
CA VAL A 729 -20.66 20.84 -11.29
C VAL A 729 -20.96 22.12 -10.53
N TRP A 730 -21.07 23.25 -11.22
CA TRP A 730 -21.40 24.55 -10.62
C TRP A 730 -22.78 24.55 -9.95
N LEU A 731 -23.80 24.00 -10.63
CA LEU A 731 -25.17 24.01 -10.14
C LEU A 731 -25.36 23.13 -8.89
N SER A 732 -24.76 21.93 -8.90
CA SER A 732 -24.86 20.96 -7.80
C SER A 732 -24.11 21.42 -6.55
N THR A 733 -22.94 22.04 -6.73
CA THR A 733 -22.13 22.57 -5.62
C THR A 733 -22.75 23.83 -5.02
N SER A 734 -23.27 24.74 -5.85
CA SER A 734 -23.98 25.95 -5.39
C SER A 734 -25.24 25.62 -4.56
N HIS A 735 -25.99 24.58 -4.94
CA HIS A 735 -27.15 24.12 -4.17
C HIS A 735 -26.75 23.57 -2.80
N ARG A 736 -25.64 22.82 -2.74
CA ARG A 736 -25.12 22.28 -1.49
C ARG A 736 -24.60 23.37 -0.55
N ALA A 737 -23.90 24.37 -1.09
CA ALA A 737 -23.44 25.53 -0.32
C ALA A 737 -24.60 26.28 0.33
N GLN A 738 -25.79 26.27 -0.29
CA GLN A 738 -27.03 26.83 0.25
C GLN A 738 -27.78 25.88 1.20
N LYS A 739 -27.17 24.77 1.66
CA LYS A 739 -27.78 23.71 2.48
C LYS A 739 -29.06 23.09 1.88
N LYS A 740 -29.24 23.16 0.56
CA LYS A 740 -30.35 22.51 -0.14
C LYS A 740 -29.96 21.09 -0.54
N GLY A 741 -30.90 20.15 -0.44
CA GLY A 741 -30.71 18.77 -0.91
C GLY A 741 -30.47 18.71 -2.43
N LEU A 742 -29.76 17.67 -2.88
CA LEU A 742 -29.53 17.45 -4.31
C LEU A 742 -30.84 17.01 -4.98
N LEU A 743 -31.31 17.77 -5.97
CA LEU A 743 -32.51 17.45 -6.72
C LEU A 743 -32.35 16.13 -7.49
N LEU A 744 -33.39 15.29 -7.52
CA LEU A 744 -33.41 14.03 -8.27
C LEU A 744 -33.10 14.25 -9.76
N VAL A 745 -33.56 15.37 -10.32
CA VAL A 745 -33.29 15.75 -11.71
C VAL A 745 -31.80 15.92 -11.96
N HIS A 746 -31.04 16.54 -11.03
CA HIS A 746 -29.59 16.69 -11.17
C HIS A 746 -28.89 15.33 -11.14
N GLN A 747 -29.33 14.40 -10.28
CA GLN A 747 -28.79 13.04 -10.22
C GLN A 747 -29.01 12.30 -11.55
N LEU A 748 -30.24 12.33 -12.07
CA LEU A 748 -30.57 11.68 -13.34
C LEU A 748 -29.76 12.26 -14.50
N ILE A 749 -29.56 13.58 -14.55
CA ILE A 749 -28.72 14.24 -15.54
C ILE A 749 -27.26 13.78 -15.43
N ASN A 750 -26.68 13.78 -14.22
CA ASN A 750 -25.28 13.39 -14.00
C ASN A 750 -25.00 11.93 -14.38
N TRP A 751 -25.90 11.01 -14.01
CA TRP A 751 -25.84 9.60 -14.43
C TRP A 751 -25.96 9.45 -15.96
N SER A 752 -26.90 10.16 -16.58
CA SER A 752 -27.12 10.09 -18.03
C SER A 752 -25.91 10.62 -18.82
N ILE A 753 -25.37 11.79 -18.43
CA ILE A 753 -24.18 12.39 -19.05
C ILE A 753 -23.00 11.41 -18.96
N THR A 754 -22.77 10.84 -17.78
CA THR A 754 -21.69 9.88 -17.53
C THR A 754 -21.82 8.65 -18.43
N GLY A 755 -22.98 8.01 -18.47
CA GLY A 755 -23.20 6.81 -19.28
C GLY A 755 -23.10 7.06 -20.78
N ILE A 756 -23.77 8.10 -21.28
CA ILE A 756 -23.82 8.40 -22.73
C ILE A 756 -22.43 8.79 -23.25
N SER A 757 -21.71 9.67 -22.54
CA SER A 757 -20.44 10.24 -23.01
C SER A 757 -19.35 9.19 -23.29
N ILE A 758 -19.27 8.13 -22.48
CA ILE A 758 -18.26 7.06 -22.60
C ILE A 758 -18.51 6.14 -23.82
N VAL A 759 -19.75 6.09 -24.32
CA VAL A 759 -20.14 5.26 -25.46
C VAL A 759 -19.91 6.00 -26.80
N LEU A 760 -20.03 7.32 -26.81
CA LEU A 760 -19.88 8.16 -28.01
C LEU A 760 -18.58 7.94 -28.81
N PRO A 761 -17.40 7.72 -28.19
CA PRO A 761 -16.16 7.48 -28.93
C PRO A 761 -16.22 6.30 -29.90
N LEU A 762 -17.10 5.31 -29.67
CA LEU A 762 -17.26 4.13 -30.53
C LEU A 762 -17.76 4.50 -31.93
N PHE A 763 -18.54 5.57 -32.03
CA PHE A 763 -19.13 6.05 -33.29
C PHE A 763 -18.25 7.06 -34.03
N SER A 764 -17.06 7.36 -33.51
CA SER A 764 -16.15 8.33 -34.11
C SER A 764 -15.44 7.77 -35.35
N PRO A 765 -14.86 8.63 -36.21
CA PRO A 765 -14.06 8.18 -37.35
C PRO A 765 -12.92 7.23 -36.95
N THR A 766 -12.47 6.40 -37.90
CA THR A 766 -11.39 5.41 -37.70
C THR A 766 -9.98 6.02 -37.81
N SER A 767 -9.86 7.28 -38.19
CA SER A 767 -8.58 8.00 -38.22
C SER A 767 -8.03 8.17 -36.81
N LEU A 768 -6.69 8.11 -36.71
CA LEU A 768 -5.95 8.12 -35.44
C LEU A 768 -6.31 9.34 -34.58
N LEU A 769 -6.19 10.54 -35.14
CA LEU A 769 -6.41 11.79 -34.40
C LEU A 769 -7.88 11.97 -34.00
N SER A 770 -8.81 11.71 -34.92
CA SER A 770 -10.24 11.85 -34.64
C SER A 770 -10.71 10.86 -33.56
N ARG A 771 -10.25 9.60 -33.61
CA ARG A 771 -10.60 8.59 -32.61
C ARG A 771 -10.06 8.94 -31.23
N LEU A 772 -8.78 9.33 -31.12
CA LEU A 772 -8.18 9.73 -29.84
C LEU A 772 -8.83 10.99 -29.26
N THR A 773 -9.14 11.98 -30.11
CA THR A 773 -9.85 13.20 -29.69
C THR A 773 -11.26 12.88 -29.19
N SER A 774 -11.97 11.96 -29.86
CA SER A 774 -13.30 11.56 -29.42
C SER A 774 -13.26 10.78 -28.10
N ILE A 775 -12.24 9.95 -27.86
CA ILE A 775 -12.02 9.28 -26.57
C ILE A 775 -11.77 10.32 -25.46
N PHE A 776 -10.91 11.29 -25.69
CA PHE A 776 -10.67 12.41 -24.77
C PHE A 776 -11.96 13.17 -24.43
N LEU A 777 -12.75 13.54 -25.43
CA LEU A 777 -14.02 14.24 -25.19
C LEU A 777 -15.11 13.35 -24.57
N GLY A 778 -15.07 12.03 -24.79
CA GLY A 778 -16.03 11.08 -24.22
C GLY A 778 -15.81 10.80 -22.74
N PHE A 779 -14.55 10.77 -22.28
CA PHE A 779 -14.22 10.55 -20.86
C PHE A 779 -14.13 11.84 -20.04
N ALA A 780 -14.11 13.02 -20.68
CA ALA A 780 -14.11 14.30 -19.98
C ALA A 780 -15.34 14.55 -19.09
N PRO A 781 -16.60 14.34 -19.54
CA PRO A 781 -17.77 14.60 -18.71
C PRO A 781 -17.81 13.85 -17.36
N PRO A 782 -17.59 12.52 -17.31
CA PRO A 782 -17.55 11.83 -16.02
C PRO A 782 -16.37 12.27 -15.15
N PHE A 783 -15.21 12.59 -15.74
CA PHE A 783 -14.06 13.06 -14.98
C PHE A 783 -14.34 14.43 -14.33
N LEU A 784 -14.95 15.36 -15.07
CA LEU A 784 -15.34 16.68 -14.54
C LEU A 784 -16.36 16.56 -13.42
N LEU A 785 -17.39 15.72 -13.60
CA LEU A 785 -18.41 15.47 -12.56
C LEU A 785 -17.83 14.86 -11.28
N LEU A 786 -16.69 14.17 -11.35
CA LEU A 786 -16.00 13.57 -10.21
C LEU A 786 -14.79 14.40 -9.72
N SER A 787 -14.52 15.56 -10.31
CA SER A 787 -13.39 16.43 -9.93
C SER A 787 -13.82 17.56 -9.01
N ILE A 788 -12.91 18.04 -8.16
CA ILE A 788 -13.16 19.12 -7.20
C ILE A 788 -12.24 20.32 -7.36
N GLY A 789 -11.04 20.15 -7.93
CA GLY A 789 -10.09 21.24 -8.08
C GLY A 789 -9.20 21.11 -9.32
N TYR A 790 -7.89 21.21 -9.11
CA TYR A 790 -6.91 21.33 -10.19
C TYR A 790 -6.71 20.04 -10.99
N GLU A 791 -7.12 18.87 -10.48
CA GLU A 791 -7.02 17.59 -11.21
C GLU A 791 -7.83 17.60 -12.51
N ALA A 792 -8.90 18.41 -12.55
CA ALA A 792 -9.65 18.64 -13.79
C ALA A 792 -8.74 19.20 -14.89
N ILE A 793 -7.81 20.10 -14.57
CA ILE A 793 -6.88 20.70 -15.54
C ILE A 793 -5.75 19.73 -15.89
N PHE A 794 -5.30 18.91 -14.92
CA PHE A 794 -4.34 17.85 -15.16
C PHE A 794 -4.76 16.92 -16.31
N TYR A 795 -6.04 16.60 -16.41
CA TYR A 795 -6.60 15.82 -17.53
C TYR A 795 -6.25 16.40 -18.91
N SER A 796 -6.36 17.72 -19.05
CA SER A 796 -6.00 18.45 -20.28
C SER A 796 -4.49 18.45 -20.51
N ALA A 797 -3.69 18.67 -19.46
CA ALA A 797 -2.24 18.64 -19.55
C ALA A 797 -1.71 17.26 -19.99
N LEU A 798 -2.26 16.18 -19.42
CA LEU A 798 -1.94 14.81 -19.79
C LEU A 798 -2.28 14.54 -21.26
N ALA A 799 -3.46 14.96 -21.73
CA ALA A 799 -3.86 14.78 -23.13
C ALA A 799 -2.91 15.47 -24.12
N LEU A 800 -2.43 16.68 -23.80
CA LEU A 800 -1.47 17.41 -24.64
C LEU A 800 -0.12 16.69 -24.72
N VAL A 801 0.39 16.16 -23.60
CA VAL A 801 1.65 15.39 -23.59
C VAL A 801 1.51 14.08 -24.36
N LEU A 802 0.37 13.40 -24.23
CA LEU A 802 0.09 12.17 -24.98
C LEU A 802 0.04 12.41 -26.50
N MET A 803 -0.54 13.53 -26.91
CA MET A 803 -0.49 13.97 -28.31
C MET A 803 0.94 14.29 -28.73
N GLY A 804 1.71 15.01 -27.89
CA GLY A 804 3.14 15.28 -28.12
C GLY A 804 3.95 14.00 -28.33
N TRP A 805 3.74 12.98 -27.50
CA TRP A 805 4.38 11.67 -27.65
C TRP A 805 4.04 11.01 -28.99
N THR A 806 2.77 11.04 -29.40
CA THR A 806 2.33 10.51 -30.70
C THR A 806 3.05 11.22 -31.86
N LEU A 807 3.25 12.54 -31.77
CA LEU A 807 3.92 13.34 -32.78
C LEU A 807 5.43 13.07 -32.85
N VAL A 808 6.09 12.90 -31.70
CA VAL A 808 7.52 12.56 -31.63
C VAL A 808 7.77 11.16 -32.22
N GLU A 809 6.90 10.19 -31.94
CA GLU A 809 7.02 8.86 -32.56
C GLU A 809 6.78 8.89 -34.07
N ARG A 810 5.91 9.78 -34.55
CA ARG A 810 5.76 10.03 -35.98
C ARG A 810 7.01 10.67 -36.59
N ALA A 811 7.63 11.63 -35.90
CA ALA A 811 8.88 12.24 -36.31
C ALA A 811 9.99 11.19 -36.51
N ASN A 812 10.11 10.27 -35.57
CA ASN A 812 11.03 9.13 -35.65
C ASN A 812 10.80 8.24 -36.88
N LEU A 813 9.54 7.96 -37.21
CA LEU A 813 9.18 7.18 -38.40
C LEU A 813 9.45 7.90 -39.72
N TYR A 814 9.29 9.23 -39.76
CA TYR A 814 9.56 10.04 -40.94
C TYR A 814 11.07 10.03 -41.28
N MET A 815 11.91 10.21 -40.26
CA MET A 815 13.37 10.14 -40.34
C MET A 815 13.91 8.83 -40.92
N THR A 816 13.39 7.68 -40.48
CA THR A 816 13.91 6.36 -40.90
C THR A 816 13.67 6.07 -42.39
N LYS A 817 12.75 6.81 -43.02
CA LYS A 817 12.44 6.68 -44.45
C LYS A 817 13.28 7.59 -45.34
N ASP A 818 13.64 8.78 -44.89
CA ASP A 818 14.32 9.79 -45.73
C ASP A 818 15.81 9.50 -45.94
N LYS A 819 16.44 8.70 -45.05
CA LYS A 819 17.86 8.26 -45.17
C LYS A 819 18.11 7.13 -46.20
N GLY A 820 17.26 6.95 -47.22
CA GLY A 820 17.58 6.11 -48.38
C GLY A 820 17.57 4.58 -48.17
N SER A 821 16.75 4.05 -47.26
CA SER A 821 16.56 2.58 -47.10
C SER A 821 15.58 1.96 -48.09
N SER A 822 15.23 2.66 -49.17
CA SER A 822 14.27 2.20 -50.20
C SER A 822 14.78 1.04 -51.06
N LEU A 823 16.09 0.78 -51.11
CA LEU A 823 16.67 -0.30 -51.94
C LEU A 823 16.86 -1.65 -51.19
N HIS A 824 16.90 -1.67 -49.86
CA HIS A 824 17.04 -2.92 -49.10
C HIS A 824 15.75 -3.41 -48.43
N ILE A 825 14.75 -2.54 -48.25
CA ILE A 825 13.46 -2.89 -47.64
C ILE A 825 12.53 -3.58 -48.64
N GLY A 826 12.53 -3.17 -49.91
CA GLY A 826 11.60 -3.69 -50.93
C GLY A 826 11.75 -5.19 -51.24
N ASN A 827 12.96 -5.74 -51.17
CA ASN A 827 13.20 -7.17 -51.44
C ASN A 827 13.06 -8.06 -50.20
N LEU A 828 13.07 -7.48 -48.99
CA LEU A 828 12.92 -8.23 -47.73
C LEU A 828 11.50 -8.14 -47.15
N GLU A 829 10.74 -7.08 -47.45
CA GLU A 829 9.32 -6.90 -47.05
C GLU A 829 8.41 -8.03 -47.55
N ASN A 830 8.72 -8.63 -48.70
CA ASN A 830 7.93 -9.74 -49.27
C ASN A 830 8.15 -11.08 -48.54
N SER A 831 9.07 -11.17 -47.56
CA SER A 831 9.31 -12.40 -46.79
C SER A 831 9.18 -12.26 -45.27
N ILE A 832 8.97 -11.04 -44.76
CA ILE A 832 9.02 -10.70 -43.31
C ILE A 832 7.74 -9.97 -42.86
N THR A 833 6.58 -10.58 -43.09
CA THR A 833 5.32 -10.14 -42.49
C THR A 833 4.73 -11.25 -41.62
N GLY A 834 4.51 -10.96 -40.33
CA GLY A 834 3.52 -11.70 -39.53
C GLY A 834 2.13 -11.42 -40.11
N SER A 835 1.14 -12.31 -39.89
CA SER A 835 -0.11 -12.37 -40.68
C SER A 835 -1.04 -11.15 -40.63
N HIS A 836 -0.63 -10.03 -40.02
CA HIS A 836 -1.36 -8.76 -39.99
C HIS A 836 -0.53 -7.53 -40.44
N GLY A 837 0.68 -7.73 -41.00
CA GLY A 837 1.53 -6.61 -41.42
C GLY A 837 2.30 -5.93 -40.28
N GLU A 838 2.43 -6.60 -39.14
CA GLU A 838 3.27 -6.17 -38.00
C GLU A 838 4.75 -6.55 -38.23
N ARG A 839 5.67 -5.67 -37.83
CA ARG A 839 7.12 -5.89 -37.82
C ARG A 839 7.60 -6.46 -36.48
N CYS A 840 8.72 -7.17 -36.49
CA CYS A 840 9.39 -7.64 -35.28
C CYS A 840 9.86 -6.47 -34.39
N LEU A 841 9.90 -6.70 -33.08
CA LEU A 841 10.45 -5.78 -32.08
C LEU A 841 11.96 -5.63 -32.26
N GLN A 842 12.41 -4.39 -32.14
CA GLN A 842 13.82 -3.99 -32.14
C GLN A 842 14.20 -3.37 -30.80
N LEU A 843 15.49 -3.30 -30.48
CA LEU A 843 15.97 -2.69 -29.23
C LEU A 843 15.53 -1.21 -29.08
N SER A 844 15.42 -0.47 -30.19
CA SER A 844 14.92 0.90 -30.17
C SER A 844 13.48 1.02 -29.66
N ASP A 845 12.68 -0.05 -29.79
CA ASP A 845 11.25 -0.05 -29.43
C ASP A 845 11.04 -0.12 -27.92
N LEU A 846 12.08 -0.43 -27.12
CA LEU A 846 12.03 -0.42 -25.66
C LEU A 846 11.64 0.94 -25.08
N ARG A 847 11.85 2.04 -25.81
CA ARG A 847 11.41 3.38 -25.39
C ARG A 847 9.89 3.49 -25.25
N ILE A 848 9.12 2.75 -26.05
CA ILE A 848 7.65 2.83 -26.06
C ILE A 848 7.07 2.33 -24.71
N PRO A 849 7.39 1.12 -24.23
CA PRO A 849 6.95 0.67 -22.91
C PRO A 849 7.54 1.49 -21.75
N LEU A 850 8.76 2.04 -21.87
CA LEU A 850 9.32 2.92 -20.83
C LEU A 850 8.57 4.26 -20.72
N ILE A 851 8.32 4.94 -21.84
CA ILE A 851 7.55 6.20 -21.86
C ILE A 851 6.12 5.93 -21.40
N PHE A 852 5.53 4.79 -21.79
CA PHE A 852 4.23 4.35 -21.28
C PHE A 852 4.23 4.29 -19.76
N LEU A 853 5.22 3.65 -19.12
CA LEU A 853 5.29 3.55 -17.66
C LEU A 853 5.43 4.92 -16.98
N VAL A 854 6.25 5.82 -17.53
CA VAL A 854 6.38 7.19 -17.02
C VAL A 854 5.02 7.90 -17.04
N LEU A 855 4.32 7.87 -18.17
CA LEU A 855 3.02 8.53 -18.32
C LEU A 855 1.91 7.84 -17.53
N PHE A 856 2.00 6.52 -17.37
CA PHE A 856 1.07 5.72 -16.57
C PHE A 856 1.19 6.08 -15.08
N ASN A 857 2.41 6.12 -14.54
CA ASN A 857 2.63 6.52 -13.15
C ASN A 857 2.29 8.00 -12.91
N VAL A 858 2.52 8.88 -13.89
CA VAL A 858 2.09 10.29 -13.78
C VAL A 858 0.57 10.41 -13.78
N ALA A 859 -0.14 9.59 -14.59
CA ALA A 859 -1.60 9.52 -14.57
C ALA A 859 -2.15 9.08 -13.20
N PHE A 860 -1.43 8.21 -12.50
CA PHE A 860 -1.72 7.84 -11.11
C PHE A 860 -1.60 9.04 -10.17
N PHE A 861 -0.44 9.70 -10.11
CA PHE A 861 -0.20 10.80 -9.15
C PHE A 861 -0.97 12.10 -9.46
N GLY A 862 -1.33 12.35 -10.71
CA GLY A 862 -2.02 13.58 -11.10
C GLY A 862 -3.52 13.63 -10.74
N THR A 863 -4.09 12.53 -10.25
CA THR A 863 -5.51 12.44 -9.84
C THR A 863 -5.74 12.51 -8.33
N GLY A 864 -4.67 12.52 -7.52
CA GLY A 864 -4.69 12.49 -6.05
C GLY A 864 -3.60 11.56 -5.49
N ASN A 865 -3.55 11.40 -4.16
CA ASN A 865 -2.64 10.45 -3.51
C ASN A 865 -3.39 9.18 -3.04
N PHE A 866 -3.24 8.09 -3.80
CA PHE A 866 -3.88 6.81 -3.50
C PHE A 866 -3.30 6.09 -2.27
N ALA A 867 -2.18 6.55 -1.71
CA ALA A 867 -1.56 5.92 -0.53
C ALA A 867 -2.51 5.84 0.69
N SER A 868 -3.58 6.65 0.71
CA SER A 868 -4.70 6.49 1.61
C SER A 868 -6.02 6.70 0.86
N ILE A 869 -6.81 5.63 0.67
CA ILE A 869 -8.19 5.72 0.14
C ILE A 869 -9.05 6.65 1.03
N ALA A 870 -8.70 6.79 2.31
CA ALA A 870 -9.34 7.71 3.26
C ALA A 870 -9.02 9.19 3.00
N SER A 871 -8.03 9.52 2.17
CA SER A 871 -7.70 10.90 1.78
C SER A 871 -8.57 11.46 0.66
N PHE A 872 -9.38 10.63 -0.01
CA PHE A 872 -10.28 11.10 -1.06
C PHE A 872 -11.48 11.83 -0.47
N GLU A 873 -11.67 13.06 -0.94
CA GLU A 873 -12.82 13.85 -0.53
C GLU A 873 -14.12 13.31 -1.15
N ILE A 874 -15.04 12.92 -0.28
CA ILE A 874 -16.35 12.32 -0.63
C ILE A 874 -17.28 13.36 -1.30
N SER A 875 -16.94 14.66 -1.20
CA SER A 875 -17.73 15.78 -1.72
C SER A 875 -18.01 15.68 -3.23
N SER A 876 -17.08 15.11 -4.00
CA SER A 876 -17.23 14.85 -5.44
C SER A 876 -18.34 13.86 -5.76
N VAL A 877 -18.48 12.80 -4.94
CA VAL A 877 -19.45 11.71 -5.11
C VAL A 877 -20.87 12.16 -4.79
N TYR A 878 -21.00 13.15 -3.89
CA TYR A 878 -22.29 13.75 -3.54
C TYR A 878 -23.00 14.47 -4.70
N ARG A 879 -22.43 14.50 -5.91
CA ARG A 879 -23.11 14.94 -7.14
C ARG A 879 -23.94 13.82 -7.79
N PHE A 880 -23.68 12.56 -7.42
CA PHE A 880 -24.40 11.38 -7.90
C PHE A 880 -25.36 10.81 -6.86
N ILE A 881 -24.95 10.76 -5.59
CA ILE A 881 -25.73 10.17 -4.50
C ILE A 881 -25.52 10.96 -3.20
N THR A 882 -26.58 11.21 -2.44
CA THR A 882 -26.50 11.92 -1.15
C THR A 882 -26.59 10.99 0.06
N ILE A 883 -27.09 9.77 -0.15
CA ILE A 883 -27.17 8.74 0.90
C ILE A 883 -25.83 8.01 0.93
N PHE A 884 -25.27 7.83 2.13
CA PHE A 884 -24.02 7.11 2.33
C PHE A 884 -24.16 5.67 1.84
N SER A 885 -23.39 5.32 0.81
CA SER A 885 -23.35 3.98 0.22
C SER A 885 -21.89 3.62 -0.07
N PRO A 886 -21.18 2.98 0.87
CA PRO A 886 -19.72 2.86 0.81
C PRO A 886 -19.23 2.17 -0.46
N PHE A 887 -19.92 1.12 -0.91
CA PHE A 887 -19.54 0.38 -2.13
C PHE A 887 -19.72 1.20 -3.40
N LEU A 888 -20.85 1.91 -3.55
CA LEU A 888 -21.11 2.71 -4.74
C LEU A 888 -20.22 3.95 -4.79
N MET A 889 -19.98 4.57 -3.63
CA MET A 889 -19.08 5.72 -3.50
C MET A 889 -17.64 5.32 -3.86
N ALA A 890 -17.16 4.19 -3.32
CA ALA A 890 -15.85 3.64 -3.67
C ALA A 890 -15.76 3.31 -5.18
N ALA A 891 -16.80 2.71 -5.77
CA ALA A 891 -16.82 2.42 -7.20
C ALA A 891 -16.71 3.69 -8.07
N LEU A 892 -17.39 4.78 -7.70
CA LEU A 892 -17.29 6.06 -8.40
C LEU A 892 -15.89 6.70 -8.28
N LEU A 893 -15.26 6.60 -7.12
CA LEU A 893 -13.88 7.07 -6.91
C LEU A 893 -12.88 6.23 -7.71
N ILE A 894 -13.00 4.90 -7.70
CA ILE A 894 -12.17 4.00 -8.54
C ILE A 894 -12.37 4.33 -10.02
N PHE A 895 -13.62 4.61 -10.43
CA PHE A 895 -13.92 5.00 -11.79
C PHE A 895 -13.28 6.35 -12.18
N LYS A 896 -13.25 7.35 -11.29
CA LYS A 896 -12.51 8.61 -11.50
C LYS A 896 -11.03 8.34 -11.80
N LEU A 897 -10.39 7.51 -10.97
CA LEU A 897 -8.97 7.16 -11.11
C LEU A 897 -8.67 6.40 -12.40
N PHE A 898 -9.62 5.58 -12.85
CA PHE A 898 -9.51 4.80 -14.07
C PHE A 898 -9.39 5.66 -15.35
N ILE A 899 -9.98 6.86 -15.37
CA ILE A 899 -10.14 7.67 -16.59
C ILE A 899 -8.79 8.10 -17.20
N PRO A 900 -7.83 8.69 -16.47
CA PRO A 900 -6.54 9.06 -17.07
C PRO A 900 -5.73 7.86 -17.57
N PHE A 901 -5.81 6.71 -16.89
CA PHE A 901 -5.18 5.48 -17.38
C PHE A 901 -5.71 5.05 -18.74
N MET A 902 -7.04 5.17 -18.95
CA MET A 902 -7.65 4.88 -20.24
C MET A 902 -7.09 5.73 -21.37
N LEU A 903 -6.80 7.01 -21.13
CA LEU A 903 -6.17 7.87 -22.14
C LEU A 903 -4.76 7.38 -22.50
N VAL A 904 -3.93 7.11 -21.49
CA VAL A 904 -2.53 6.68 -21.68
C VAL A 904 -2.47 5.37 -22.47
N ILE A 905 -3.30 4.39 -22.12
CA ILE A 905 -3.28 3.08 -22.79
C ILE A 905 -3.91 3.11 -24.20
N CYS A 906 -4.91 3.98 -24.44
CA CYS A 906 -5.47 4.19 -25.78
C CYS A 906 -4.40 4.76 -26.72
N VAL A 907 -3.62 5.73 -26.25
CA VAL A 907 -2.51 6.33 -27.00
C VAL A 907 -1.37 5.34 -27.21
N PHE A 908 -1.00 4.55 -26.20
CA PHE A 908 -0.05 3.45 -26.36
C PHE A 908 -0.49 2.44 -27.43
N SER A 909 -1.77 2.04 -27.41
CA SER A 909 -2.34 1.14 -28.44
C SER A 909 -2.32 1.79 -29.83
N ALA A 910 -2.61 3.08 -29.92
CA ALA A 910 -2.51 3.86 -31.15
C ALA A 910 -1.07 3.93 -31.69
N ILE A 911 -0.08 4.17 -30.84
CA ILE A 911 1.34 4.23 -31.20
C ILE A 911 1.87 2.87 -31.67
N THR A 912 1.51 1.77 -30.99
CA THR A 912 1.93 0.42 -31.44
C THR A 912 1.42 0.10 -32.84
N LYS A 913 0.17 0.50 -33.15
CA LYS A 913 -0.37 0.43 -34.51
C LYS A 913 0.40 1.36 -35.47
N LEU A 914 0.67 2.61 -35.07
CA LEU A 914 1.36 3.63 -35.89
C LEU A 914 2.74 3.15 -36.36
N ILE A 915 3.51 2.55 -35.45
CA ILE A 915 4.87 2.04 -35.67
C ILE A 915 4.85 0.59 -36.23
N ARG A 916 3.66 -0.03 -36.29
CA ARG A 916 3.41 -1.41 -36.73
C ARG A 916 4.13 -2.48 -35.91
N VAL A 917 4.30 -2.25 -34.61
CA VAL A 917 4.90 -3.23 -33.69
C VAL A 917 3.83 -4.05 -32.98
N SER A 918 4.19 -5.26 -32.56
CA SER A 918 3.25 -6.13 -31.85
C SER A 918 2.86 -5.52 -30.50
N ARG A 919 1.57 -5.19 -30.36
CA ARG A 919 0.99 -4.60 -29.15
C ARG A 919 1.19 -5.50 -27.92
N LEU A 920 1.00 -6.82 -28.09
CA LEU A 920 1.20 -7.81 -27.02
C LEU A 920 2.67 -7.94 -26.61
N GLY A 921 3.61 -7.86 -27.57
CA GLY A 921 5.04 -7.85 -27.27
C GLY A 921 5.46 -6.65 -26.41
N CYS A 922 4.97 -5.45 -26.74
CA CYS A 922 5.19 -4.26 -25.90
C CYS A 922 4.54 -4.40 -24.51
N TYR A 923 3.37 -5.02 -24.42
CA TYR A 923 2.70 -5.27 -23.15
C TYR A 923 3.51 -6.19 -22.21
N PHE A 924 4.08 -7.29 -22.72
CA PHE A 924 4.96 -8.14 -21.91
C PHE A 924 6.22 -7.40 -21.42
N LEU A 925 6.73 -6.43 -22.19
CA LEU A 925 7.82 -5.57 -21.75
C LEU A 925 7.38 -4.59 -20.65
N VAL A 926 6.16 -4.05 -20.71
CA VAL A 926 5.58 -3.23 -19.63
C VAL A 926 5.45 -4.04 -18.34
N ILE A 927 4.99 -5.30 -18.42
CA ILE A 927 4.94 -6.19 -17.25
C ILE A 927 6.34 -6.41 -16.69
N LEU A 928 7.30 -6.80 -17.54
CA LEU A 928 8.69 -7.03 -17.14
C LEU A 928 9.29 -5.83 -16.39
N PHE A 929 9.08 -4.62 -16.90
CA PHE A 929 9.57 -3.40 -16.27
C PHE A 929 8.83 -3.06 -14.97
N SER A 930 7.52 -3.33 -14.91
CA SER A 930 6.76 -3.21 -13.67
C SER A 930 7.26 -4.20 -12.62
N ASP A 931 7.63 -5.42 -13.00
CA ASP A 931 8.16 -6.45 -12.10
C ASP A 931 9.52 -6.05 -11.49
N VAL A 932 10.37 -5.35 -12.25
CA VAL A 932 11.62 -4.76 -11.73
C VAL A 932 11.32 -3.71 -10.65
N MET A 933 10.27 -2.90 -10.81
CA MET A 933 9.85 -1.97 -9.77
C MET A 933 9.24 -2.70 -8.57
N THR A 934 8.40 -3.72 -8.82
CA THR A 934 7.77 -4.55 -7.78
C THR A 934 8.81 -5.22 -6.89
N ILE A 935 9.87 -5.81 -7.45
CA ILE A 935 10.93 -6.44 -6.64
C ILE A 935 11.74 -5.41 -5.84
N HIS A 936 11.94 -4.20 -6.35
CA HIS A 936 12.55 -3.12 -5.57
C HIS A 936 11.65 -2.77 -4.38
N PHE A 937 10.36 -2.52 -4.60
CA PHE A 937 9.43 -2.22 -3.50
C PHE A 937 9.29 -3.36 -2.50
N PHE A 938 9.41 -4.62 -2.94
CA PHE A 938 9.45 -5.78 -2.04
C PHE A 938 10.60 -5.72 -1.03
N PHE A 939 11.79 -5.25 -1.45
CA PHE A 939 12.92 -5.01 -0.54
C PHE A 939 12.76 -3.74 0.31
N LEU A 940 11.90 -2.80 -0.09
CA LEU A 940 11.61 -1.57 0.66
C LEU A 940 10.44 -1.69 1.64
N VAL A 941 9.79 -2.86 1.73
CA VAL A 941 8.75 -3.11 2.73
C VAL A 941 9.34 -2.97 4.14
N ARG A 942 8.70 -2.14 4.96
CA ARG A 942 9.08 -1.89 6.35
C ARG A 942 8.13 -2.59 7.31
N ASN A 943 8.68 -3.11 8.40
CA ASN A 943 7.91 -3.65 9.54
C ASN A 943 8.17 -2.88 10.84
N THR A 944 8.90 -1.77 10.75
CA THR A 944 9.20 -0.85 11.83
C THR A 944 9.01 0.58 11.35
N GLY A 945 8.79 1.52 12.28
CA GLY A 945 8.50 2.92 11.98
C GLY A 945 7.02 3.24 12.07
N SER A 946 6.61 4.37 11.49
CA SER A 946 5.20 4.76 11.56
C SER A 946 4.29 3.85 10.75
N TRP A 947 3.02 3.74 11.11
CA TRP A 947 2.06 2.98 10.32
C TRP A 947 1.83 3.61 8.95
N MET A 948 1.93 4.94 8.86
CA MET A 948 1.96 5.60 7.56
C MET A 948 3.16 5.12 6.75
N GLU A 949 4.36 4.97 7.34
CA GLU A 949 5.53 4.42 6.64
C GLU A 949 5.37 2.94 6.28
N ILE A 950 4.95 2.09 7.23
CA ILE A 950 4.70 0.66 7.04
C ILE A 950 3.60 0.48 5.99
N GLY A 951 2.45 1.12 6.17
CA GLY A 951 1.31 1.13 5.27
C GLY A 951 1.63 1.69 3.89
N ASN A 952 2.42 2.76 3.78
CA ASN A 952 2.92 3.26 2.50
C ASN A 952 3.85 2.25 1.84
N SER A 953 4.75 1.61 2.59
CA SER A 953 5.66 0.60 2.02
C SER A 953 4.91 -0.63 1.49
N ILE A 954 3.92 -1.13 2.24
CA ILE A 954 3.02 -2.21 1.82
C ILE A 954 2.22 -1.77 0.60
N SER A 955 1.69 -0.54 0.62
CA SER A 955 0.89 0.01 -0.46
C SER A 955 1.72 0.20 -1.72
N HIS A 956 2.95 0.71 -1.66
CA HIS A 956 3.83 0.85 -2.83
C HIS A 956 4.09 -0.50 -3.51
N PHE A 957 4.45 -1.52 -2.72
CA PHE A 957 4.60 -2.89 -3.22
C PHE A 957 3.30 -3.44 -3.78
N GLY A 958 2.19 -3.24 -3.06
CA GLY A 958 0.87 -3.72 -3.45
C GLY A 958 0.35 -3.07 -4.74
N ILE A 959 0.51 -1.76 -4.89
CA ILE A 959 0.12 -0.98 -6.08
C ILE A 959 0.93 -1.46 -7.29
N MET A 960 2.26 -1.60 -7.16
CA MET A 960 3.10 -2.08 -8.28
C MET A 960 2.82 -3.54 -8.65
N SER A 961 2.57 -4.41 -7.66
CA SER A 961 2.18 -5.80 -7.92
C SER A 961 0.78 -5.88 -8.58
N ALA A 962 -0.18 -5.08 -8.11
CA ALA A 962 -1.53 -5.01 -8.69
C ALA A 962 -1.56 -4.33 -10.07
N GLN A 963 -0.62 -3.43 -10.36
CA GLN A 963 -0.51 -2.74 -11.63
C GLN A 963 -0.41 -3.72 -12.81
N VAL A 964 0.26 -4.86 -12.64
CA VAL A 964 0.35 -5.91 -13.66
C VAL A 964 -1.02 -6.44 -14.08
N VAL A 965 -1.89 -6.71 -13.11
CA VAL A 965 -3.27 -7.18 -13.33
C VAL A 965 -4.13 -6.04 -13.86
N PHE A 966 -3.97 -4.84 -13.33
CA PHE A 966 -4.74 -3.67 -13.73
C PHE A 966 -4.49 -3.27 -15.19
N ILE A 967 -3.23 -3.26 -15.63
CA ILE A 967 -2.86 -2.98 -17.04
C ILE A 967 -3.46 -4.05 -17.97
N LEU A 968 -3.57 -5.31 -17.55
CA LEU A 968 -4.22 -6.35 -18.35
C LEU A 968 -5.71 -6.03 -18.60
N ILE A 969 -6.43 -5.63 -17.55
CA ILE A 969 -7.85 -5.27 -17.64
C ILE A 969 -8.01 -4.05 -18.56
N LEU A 970 -7.20 -3.02 -18.35
CA LEU A 970 -7.15 -1.84 -19.21
C LEU A 970 -6.90 -2.22 -20.66
N PHE A 971 -5.99 -3.16 -20.92
CA PHE A 971 -5.66 -3.60 -22.27
C PHE A 971 -6.84 -4.26 -22.98
N ALA A 972 -7.59 -5.11 -22.26
CA ALA A 972 -8.81 -5.73 -22.77
C ALA A 972 -9.87 -4.67 -23.12
N LEU A 973 -10.07 -3.67 -22.25
CA LEU A 973 -11.03 -2.58 -22.45
C LEU A 973 -10.61 -1.63 -23.59
N THR A 974 -9.31 -1.33 -23.70
CA THR A 974 -8.77 -0.47 -24.75
C THR A 974 -9.02 -1.01 -26.15
N ASN A 975 -9.11 -2.34 -26.28
CA ASN A 975 -9.43 -2.98 -27.54
C ASN A 975 -10.81 -2.57 -28.07
N ILE A 976 -11.77 -2.25 -27.19
CA ILE A 976 -13.11 -1.79 -27.59
C ILE A 976 -13.03 -0.46 -28.35
N TYR A 977 -12.17 0.46 -27.90
CA TYR A 977 -12.06 1.81 -28.47
C TYR A 977 -11.09 1.93 -29.64
N THR A 978 -10.00 1.16 -29.61
CA THR A 978 -8.86 1.35 -30.51
C THR A 978 -8.77 0.32 -31.63
N LYS A 979 -9.53 -0.78 -31.59
CA LYS A 979 -9.45 -1.87 -32.58
C LYS A 979 -9.68 -1.39 -34.01
N ASP A 980 -10.61 -0.47 -34.21
CA ASP A 980 -10.99 0.01 -35.54
C ASP A 980 -10.14 1.17 -36.06
N ILE A 981 -9.12 1.60 -35.30
CA ILE A 981 -8.18 2.63 -35.77
C ILE A 981 -7.45 2.11 -37.03
N GLU A 982 -7.64 2.83 -38.13
CA GLU A 982 -7.02 2.58 -39.44
C GLU A 982 -5.82 3.51 -39.63
N ILE A 983 -4.73 2.96 -40.18
CA ILE A 983 -3.55 3.75 -40.56
C ILE A 983 -3.38 3.63 -42.08
N PRO A 984 -3.25 4.74 -42.81
CA PRO A 984 -3.14 4.71 -44.27
C PRO A 984 -2.08 3.72 -44.75
N SER A 985 -2.48 2.81 -45.64
CA SER A 985 -1.59 1.83 -46.25
C SER A 985 -0.61 2.52 -47.24
N LEU A 986 0.63 2.04 -47.29
CA LEU A 986 1.73 2.59 -48.08
C LEU A 986 1.59 2.37 -49.61
N ARG A 987 0.48 1.81 -50.11
CA ARG A 987 0.39 1.26 -51.47
C ARG A 987 -0.34 2.13 -52.51
N LEU A 988 -0.73 3.36 -52.20
CA LEU A 988 -1.61 4.14 -53.09
C LEU A 988 -0.93 5.19 -53.99
N SER A 989 0.40 5.28 -54.08
CA SER A 989 1.04 6.26 -54.97
C SER A 989 1.71 5.71 -56.24
N SER A 990 1.68 4.41 -56.53
CA SER A 990 2.31 3.86 -57.75
C SER A 990 1.37 3.51 -58.89
N ARG A 991 0.05 3.74 -58.76
CA ARG A 991 -0.95 3.41 -59.80
C ARG A 991 -1.61 4.62 -60.48
N LYS A 992 -1.12 5.84 -60.28
CA LYS A 992 -1.55 7.04 -61.04
C LYS A 992 -0.41 7.69 -61.83
N ALA A 993 0.53 6.87 -62.30
CA ALA A 993 1.48 7.23 -63.33
C ALA A 993 1.66 6.00 -64.24
N MET A 994 0.63 5.72 -65.03
CA MET A 994 0.73 4.98 -66.29
C MET A 994 -0.34 5.51 -67.22
#